data_AF-A0A8J6NXL6-F1
#
_entry.id   AF-A0A8J6NXL6-F1
#
_cell.length_a   1.000
_cell.length_b   1.000
_cell.length_c   1.000
_cell.angle_alpha   90.00
_cell.angle_beta   90.00
_cell.angle_gamma   90.00
#
_symmetry.space_group_name_H-M   'P 1'
#
loop_
_entity.id
_entity.type
_entity.pdbx_description
1 polymer ?
#
loop_
_entity_poly.entity_id
_entity_poly.type
_entity_poly.pdbx_seq_one_letter_code
_entity_poly.pdbx_strand_id
1 'polypeptide(L)'
;MRKQFAKSYKLSSFVISCLVVVWFCFLTFNCAHTPYGLADKDPEALKELWQTSKNITTRKAVVRELENRKAVDVLIFCLNYVTTFPTISGKWPKSGLEDSLSIIEAIERLKAPEAIEALQYATHSRMSMRELKLAVLSAYREIGDPRAALPATELLGDSDYEIRWQALSTLGHLKNPDSREAIYPLLFDMNSNIRMNAVHALGEIGHSDAIDRISLLLSDKDVSVRGSAEMALRKLGVSEESIERWKGKAAELSQRFSIEDLYRSKIGYEKVVKEKQALKEKLKNEADVKRQLEVALKERESALKKQEELVAILYEKERQLKSKLFQLEETERKVEGYQKELEKLEIRAEKVNKELKQAKSKVSIESVKEELYKIHEEKSNLEEDAKKLRARESRLRAEVSNLHNIAENTRLDAENAKEELDSMRKREVELVSQVSELKDRLSKGMAPVVVVTKPIDGSKTQYPTTMLHLTAIDDRGIEKISVFLNREPLELSNARGIKLAPTNKVNFGERIDINERLHLQFGQNTVEVFATDTDGMSKKEVIKIIREKDSGDIWAVVIGINQYQNTRNLKYAVNDALSFKNYLKEYIGLPGQNIFSLIDQEATKVRIQSLLGTHIKKKASYDDTVIIYYAGHGGVETDPGNPDGDGFEKYLLPYDAKLDDLYSTAIAMDEVKKIFQRIRSARLIFIADTCYSGASGGRTMLASKTRATLSEKFFERIAKGKGRVIISACSANEISKEDDQLKHGIFSYYLLKGIKGEADYDGDGIITVSELFSFLSRKVPEASGQDQHPVRKGETEGELVIGRIK
;
A
#
# COMPACT_ATOMS: atom_id res chain seq x y z
N MET A 1 -73.11 -9.37 2.69
CA MET A 1 -72.45 -10.63 3.07
C MET A 1 -71.97 -10.70 4.53
N ARG A 2 -71.09 -9.83 5.04
CA ARG A 2 -70.62 -9.88 6.45
C ARG A 2 -71.73 -9.85 7.52
N LYS A 3 -72.78 -9.04 7.34
CA LYS A 3 -73.93 -8.99 8.26
C LYS A 3 -74.84 -10.24 8.19
N GLN A 4 -74.77 -11.01 7.10
CA GLN A 4 -75.58 -12.21 6.88
C GLN A 4 -74.87 -13.46 7.46
N PHE A 5 -73.54 -13.52 7.36
CA PHE A 5 -72.73 -14.62 7.91
C PHE A 5 -72.66 -14.63 9.45
N ALA A 6 -72.66 -13.45 10.09
CA ALA A 6 -72.58 -13.33 11.55
C ALA A 6 -73.86 -13.82 12.28
N LYS A 7 -75.02 -13.80 11.60
CA LYS A 7 -76.31 -14.14 12.22
C LYS A 7 -76.58 -15.65 12.26
N SER A 8 -75.95 -16.43 11.38
CA SER A 8 -76.22 -17.88 11.25
C SER A 8 -75.35 -18.79 12.11
N TYR A 9 -74.22 -18.32 12.65
CA TYR A 9 -73.22 -19.21 13.31
C TYR A 9 -72.75 -18.79 14.71
N LYS A 10 -73.31 -17.71 15.32
CA LYS A 10 -72.93 -17.23 16.67
C LYS A 10 -71.42 -17.22 16.95
N LEU A 11 -70.60 -16.80 15.98
CA LEU A 11 -69.15 -16.66 16.14
C LEU A 11 -68.80 -15.25 16.61
N SER A 12 -67.82 -15.14 17.52
CA SER A 12 -67.36 -13.86 18.06
C SER A 12 -66.67 -13.01 16.97
N SER A 13 -66.69 -11.68 17.14
CA SER A 13 -66.05 -10.70 16.24
C SER A 13 -64.59 -11.05 15.90
N PHE A 14 -63.89 -11.69 16.83
CA PHE A 14 -62.51 -12.12 16.68
C PHE A 14 -62.34 -13.24 15.63
N VAL A 15 -63.25 -14.22 15.60
CA VAL A 15 -63.18 -15.33 14.63
C VAL A 15 -63.54 -14.87 13.22
N ILE A 16 -64.44 -13.90 13.09
CA ILE A 16 -64.77 -13.28 11.78
C ILE A 16 -63.57 -12.48 11.26
N SER A 17 -62.85 -11.77 12.13
CA SER A 17 -61.61 -11.08 11.75
C SER A 17 -60.51 -12.07 11.36
N CYS A 18 -60.35 -13.19 12.07
CA CYS A 18 -59.40 -14.24 11.69
C CYS A 18 -59.76 -14.91 10.37
N LEU A 19 -61.02 -15.23 10.11
CA LEU A 19 -61.44 -15.81 8.82
C LEU A 19 -61.34 -14.81 7.67
N VAL A 20 -61.58 -13.52 7.92
CA VAL A 20 -61.31 -12.46 6.94
C VAL A 20 -59.83 -12.35 6.67
N VAL A 21 -58.96 -12.39 7.68
CA VAL A 21 -57.50 -12.32 7.51
C VAL A 21 -56.99 -13.57 6.82
N VAL A 22 -57.50 -14.76 7.14
CA VAL A 22 -57.15 -16.01 6.44
C VAL A 22 -57.66 -16.00 5.00
N TRP A 23 -58.86 -15.45 4.73
CA TRP A 23 -59.39 -15.30 3.37
C TRP A 23 -58.67 -14.19 2.58
N PHE A 24 -58.24 -13.10 3.24
CA PHE A 24 -57.38 -12.08 2.65
C PHE A 24 -55.98 -12.63 2.36
N CYS A 25 -55.42 -13.44 3.27
CA CYS A 25 -54.17 -14.16 3.08
C CYS A 25 -54.29 -15.21 1.96
N PHE A 26 -55.43 -15.90 1.83
CA PHE A 26 -55.66 -16.83 0.72
C PHE A 26 -55.83 -16.10 -0.62
N LEU A 27 -56.48 -14.92 -0.64
CA LEU A 27 -56.58 -14.07 -1.83
C LEU A 27 -55.25 -13.37 -2.18
N THR A 28 -54.39 -13.05 -1.20
CA THR A 28 -53.07 -12.48 -1.47
C THR A 28 -52.02 -13.54 -1.83
N PHE A 29 -52.19 -14.81 -1.41
CA PHE A 29 -51.34 -15.92 -1.84
C PHE A 29 -51.75 -16.57 -3.18
N ASN A 30 -53.03 -16.50 -3.57
CA ASN A 30 -53.54 -17.17 -4.78
C ASN A 30 -54.12 -16.24 -5.86
N CYS A 31 -53.90 -14.92 -5.77
CA CYS A 31 -54.18 -13.99 -6.86
C CYS A 31 -53.03 -12.99 -7.06
N ALA A 32 -51.83 -13.51 -7.35
CA ALA A 32 -50.94 -12.80 -8.26
C ALA A 32 -51.54 -12.92 -9.67
N HIS A 33 -52.54 -12.08 -10.00
CA HIS A 33 -52.81 -11.81 -11.40
C HIS A 33 -51.51 -11.27 -11.99
N THR A 34 -50.82 -12.09 -12.77
CA THR A 34 -49.73 -11.64 -13.65
C THR A 34 -50.22 -10.40 -14.37
N PRO A 35 -49.56 -9.24 -14.22
CA PRO A 35 -49.94 -8.07 -14.99
C PRO A 35 -49.73 -8.43 -16.47
N TYR A 36 -50.77 -8.40 -17.30
CA TYR A 36 -50.68 -8.46 -18.77
C TYR A 36 -50.07 -9.73 -19.39
N GLY A 37 -50.78 -10.87 -19.38
CA GLY A 37 -50.54 -11.96 -20.36
C GLY A 37 -49.08 -12.36 -20.58
N LEU A 38 -48.22 -12.22 -19.56
CA LEU A 38 -46.77 -12.44 -19.69
C LEU A 38 -46.48 -13.91 -19.99
N ALA A 39 -47.32 -14.80 -19.45
CA ALA A 39 -47.29 -16.23 -19.72
C ALA A 39 -47.48 -16.55 -21.22
N ASP A 40 -48.23 -15.73 -21.96
CA ASP A 40 -48.54 -15.97 -23.37
C ASP A 40 -47.51 -15.35 -24.34
N LYS A 41 -46.56 -14.56 -23.84
CA LYS A 41 -45.51 -13.90 -24.64
C LYS A 41 -44.29 -14.81 -24.76
N ASP A 42 -43.64 -14.84 -25.91
CA ASP A 42 -42.33 -15.49 -26.06
C ASP A 42 -41.19 -14.63 -25.43
N PRO A 43 -39.97 -15.17 -25.26
CA PRO A 43 -38.86 -14.42 -24.65
C PRO A 43 -38.48 -13.13 -25.39
N GLU A 44 -38.67 -13.05 -26.71
CA GLU A 44 -38.35 -11.84 -27.49
C GLU A 44 -39.41 -10.76 -27.29
N ALA A 45 -40.69 -11.14 -27.19
CA ALA A 45 -41.78 -10.24 -26.82
C ALA A 45 -41.66 -9.76 -25.36
N LEU A 46 -41.11 -10.58 -24.46
CA LEU A 46 -40.78 -10.18 -23.09
C LEU A 46 -39.62 -9.18 -23.06
N LYS A 47 -38.58 -9.42 -23.86
CA LYS A 47 -37.43 -8.50 -24.04
C LYS A 47 -37.89 -7.12 -24.53
N GLU A 48 -38.70 -7.07 -25.59
CA GLU A 48 -39.24 -5.82 -26.13
C GLU A 48 -40.10 -5.09 -25.09
N LEU A 49 -40.95 -5.83 -24.36
CA LEU A 49 -41.76 -5.28 -23.28
C LEU A 49 -40.91 -4.70 -22.15
N TRP A 50 -39.83 -5.38 -21.76
CA TRP A 50 -38.92 -4.91 -20.73
C TRP A 50 -38.20 -3.61 -21.16
N GLN A 51 -37.76 -3.52 -22.42
CA GLN A 51 -37.09 -2.33 -22.97
C GLN A 51 -38.01 -1.12 -23.08
N THR A 52 -39.25 -1.34 -23.53
CA THR A 52 -40.22 -0.26 -23.80
C THR A 52 -40.97 0.20 -22.55
N SER A 53 -41.04 -0.65 -21.52
CA SER A 53 -41.76 -0.34 -20.29
C SER A 53 -41.05 0.71 -19.44
N LYS A 54 -41.80 1.76 -19.05
CA LYS A 54 -41.36 2.78 -18.09
C LYS A 54 -41.63 2.40 -16.63
N ASN A 55 -42.36 1.30 -16.37
CA ASN A 55 -42.75 0.88 -15.03
C ASN A 55 -41.81 -0.21 -14.49
N ILE A 56 -41.10 0.11 -13.40
CA ILE A 56 -40.17 -0.80 -12.71
C ILE A 56 -40.85 -2.09 -12.23
N THR A 57 -42.12 -2.02 -11.82
CA THR A 57 -42.89 -3.19 -11.35
C THR A 57 -43.14 -4.16 -12.50
N THR A 58 -43.46 -3.63 -13.69
CA THR A 58 -43.62 -4.42 -14.91
C THR A 58 -42.29 -5.03 -15.33
N ARG A 59 -41.19 -4.26 -15.31
CA ARG A 59 -39.86 -4.80 -15.63
C ARG A 59 -39.42 -5.91 -14.67
N LYS A 60 -39.63 -5.76 -13.36
CA LYS A 60 -39.38 -6.83 -12.37
C LYS A 60 -40.27 -8.07 -12.59
N ALA A 61 -41.53 -7.88 -12.99
CA ALA A 61 -42.40 -9.00 -13.33
C ALA A 61 -41.91 -9.75 -14.59
N VAL A 62 -41.42 -9.02 -15.60
CA VAL A 62 -40.79 -9.61 -16.77
C VAL A 62 -39.53 -10.39 -16.40
N VAL A 63 -38.65 -9.84 -15.56
CA VAL A 63 -37.45 -10.54 -15.07
C VAL A 63 -37.82 -11.85 -14.37
N ARG A 64 -38.84 -11.85 -13.50
CA ARG A 64 -39.34 -13.10 -12.86
C ARG A 64 -39.87 -14.11 -13.86
N GLU A 65 -40.55 -13.66 -14.91
CA GLU A 65 -41.05 -14.56 -15.95
C GLU A 65 -39.90 -15.14 -16.80
N LEU A 66 -38.89 -14.34 -17.11
CA LEU A 66 -37.66 -14.80 -17.77
C LEU A 66 -36.89 -15.79 -16.89
N GLU A 67 -36.83 -15.54 -15.57
CA GLU A 67 -36.28 -16.45 -14.57
C GLU A 67 -37.02 -17.80 -14.58
N ASN A 68 -38.36 -17.78 -14.50
CA ASN A 68 -39.19 -18.98 -14.56
C ASN A 68 -38.96 -19.81 -15.84
N ARG A 69 -38.69 -19.14 -16.95
CA ARG A 69 -38.43 -19.76 -18.26
C ARG A 69 -36.98 -20.16 -18.48
N LYS A 70 -36.07 -19.79 -17.57
CA LYS A 70 -34.62 -19.96 -17.72
C LYS A 70 -34.07 -19.29 -19.00
N ALA A 71 -34.65 -18.15 -19.39
CA ALA A 71 -34.24 -17.37 -20.56
C ALA A 71 -33.00 -16.50 -20.24
N VAL A 72 -31.86 -17.16 -20.02
CA VAL A 72 -30.60 -16.54 -19.56
C VAL A 72 -30.05 -15.54 -20.58
N ASP A 73 -30.12 -15.86 -21.87
CA ASP A 73 -29.70 -15.00 -22.98
C ASP A 73 -30.42 -13.64 -22.97
N VAL A 74 -31.72 -13.65 -22.71
CA VAL A 74 -32.52 -12.43 -22.59
C VAL A 74 -32.16 -11.65 -21.31
N LEU A 75 -31.91 -12.34 -20.19
CA LEU A 75 -31.45 -11.70 -18.95
C LEU A 75 -30.08 -11.03 -19.12
N ILE A 76 -29.13 -11.69 -19.79
CA ILE A 76 -27.80 -11.13 -20.15
C ILE A 76 -27.99 -9.89 -21.03
N PHE A 77 -28.86 -9.98 -22.03
CA PHE A 77 -29.17 -8.83 -22.88
C PHE A 77 -29.73 -7.66 -22.07
N CYS A 78 -30.70 -7.90 -21.18
CA CYS A 78 -31.27 -6.87 -20.31
C CYS A 78 -30.19 -6.23 -19.43
N LEU A 79 -29.30 -7.03 -18.82
CA LEU A 79 -28.21 -6.52 -17.99
C LEU A 79 -27.28 -5.60 -18.81
N ASN A 80 -26.80 -6.08 -19.95
CA ASN A 80 -25.95 -5.32 -20.86
C ASN A 80 -26.63 -4.04 -21.36
N TYR A 81 -27.93 -4.11 -21.61
CA TYR A 81 -28.72 -2.95 -22.02
C TYR A 81 -28.73 -1.87 -20.93
N VAL A 82 -28.88 -2.22 -19.65
CA VAL A 82 -28.80 -1.24 -18.55
C VAL A 82 -27.39 -0.67 -18.41
N THR A 83 -26.35 -1.48 -18.58
CA THR A 83 -24.96 -1.09 -18.28
C THR A 83 -24.27 -0.33 -19.43
N THR A 84 -24.75 -0.44 -20.67
CA THR A 84 -24.04 0.08 -21.87
C THR A 84 -24.56 1.44 -22.37
N PHE A 85 -25.83 1.81 -22.16
CA PHE A 85 -26.43 2.99 -22.82
C PHE A 85 -26.07 4.34 -22.14
N PRO A 86 -25.37 5.27 -22.84
CA PRO A 86 -25.20 6.66 -22.42
C PRO A 86 -26.38 7.52 -22.89
N THR A 87 -26.93 8.38 -22.04
CA THR A 87 -28.06 9.25 -22.41
C THR A 87 -27.74 10.33 -23.44
N ILE A 88 -28.64 10.48 -24.41
CA ILE A 88 -28.80 11.69 -25.25
C ILE A 88 -29.93 12.62 -24.71
N SER A 89 -30.72 12.25 -23.68
CA SER A 89 -31.96 12.98 -23.33
C SER A 89 -32.17 13.43 -21.87
N GLY A 90 -31.15 13.42 -21.02
CA GLY A 90 -31.13 14.29 -19.82
C GLY A 90 -32.14 14.06 -18.68
N LYS A 91 -32.85 12.92 -18.59
CA LYS A 91 -33.57 12.51 -17.37
C LYS A 91 -33.48 10.99 -17.12
N TRP A 92 -32.76 10.60 -16.07
CA TRP A 92 -32.60 9.22 -15.57
C TRP A 92 -33.46 8.98 -14.31
N PRO A 93 -34.16 7.84 -14.16
CA PRO A 93 -34.78 7.47 -12.89
C PRO A 93 -33.79 6.68 -12.03
N LYS A 94 -34.00 6.68 -10.71
CA LYS A 94 -33.41 5.77 -9.71
C LYS A 94 -33.54 4.26 -10.03
N SER A 95 -34.13 3.90 -11.17
CA SER A 95 -34.51 2.53 -11.56
C SER A 95 -33.38 1.67 -12.13
N GLY A 96 -32.30 2.26 -12.67
CA GLY A 96 -31.24 1.47 -13.33
C GLY A 96 -30.47 0.54 -12.39
N LEU A 97 -30.21 0.97 -11.15
CA LEU A 97 -29.64 0.10 -10.12
C LEU A 97 -30.61 -1.02 -9.76
N GLU A 98 -31.89 -0.70 -9.54
CA GLU A 98 -32.91 -1.70 -9.19
C GLU A 98 -33.13 -2.73 -10.28
N ASP A 99 -33.13 -2.31 -11.55
CA ASP A 99 -33.21 -3.21 -12.70
C ASP A 99 -32.00 -4.15 -12.72
N SER A 100 -30.78 -3.60 -12.61
CA SER A 100 -29.53 -4.39 -12.60
C SER A 100 -29.51 -5.40 -11.45
N LEU A 101 -29.87 -4.98 -10.23
CA LEU A 101 -29.94 -5.87 -9.07
C LEU A 101 -30.98 -6.98 -9.28
N SER A 102 -32.17 -6.66 -9.79
CA SER A 102 -33.20 -7.67 -10.04
C SER A 102 -32.78 -8.71 -11.09
N ILE A 103 -32.02 -8.29 -12.11
CA ILE A 103 -31.51 -9.17 -13.16
C ILE A 103 -30.37 -10.04 -12.60
N ILE A 104 -29.44 -9.45 -11.84
CA ILE A 104 -28.34 -10.18 -11.21
C ILE A 104 -28.87 -11.22 -10.23
N GLU A 105 -29.89 -10.89 -9.42
CA GLU A 105 -30.56 -11.85 -8.52
C GLU A 105 -31.20 -13.02 -9.28
N ALA A 106 -31.82 -12.75 -10.44
CA ALA A 106 -32.38 -13.81 -11.28
C ALA A 106 -31.28 -14.71 -11.86
N ILE A 107 -30.18 -14.11 -12.37
CA ILE A 107 -28.99 -14.82 -12.86
C ILE A 107 -28.36 -15.68 -11.75
N GLU A 108 -28.25 -15.15 -10.53
CA GLU A 108 -27.76 -15.84 -9.34
C GLU A 108 -28.60 -17.08 -9.03
N ARG A 109 -29.93 -16.95 -8.94
CA ARG A 109 -30.85 -18.07 -8.65
C ARG A 109 -30.83 -19.14 -9.74
N LEU A 110 -30.64 -18.74 -10.99
CA LEU A 110 -30.49 -19.66 -12.12
C LEU A 110 -29.11 -20.34 -12.17
N LYS A 111 -28.12 -19.82 -11.45
CA LYS A 111 -26.72 -20.28 -11.49
C LYS A 111 -26.16 -20.31 -12.91
N ALA A 112 -26.40 -19.26 -13.69
CA ALA A 112 -26.11 -19.22 -15.11
C ALA A 112 -24.64 -18.84 -15.42
N PRO A 113 -23.77 -19.79 -15.84
CA PRO A 113 -22.35 -19.51 -16.12
C PRO A 113 -22.14 -18.67 -17.38
N GLU A 114 -23.09 -18.60 -18.30
CA GLU A 114 -23.01 -17.80 -19.52
C GLU A 114 -22.99 -16.29 -19.21
N ALA A 115 -23.42 -15.89 -18.01
CA ALA A 115 -23.53 -14.49 -17.61
C ALA A 115 -22.23 -13.89 -17.03
N ILE A 116 -21.15 -14.66 -16.84
CA ILE A 116 -19.93 -14.19 -16.14
C ILE A 116 -19.34 -12.92 -16.78
N GLU A 117 -19.27 -12.85 -18.10
CA GLU A 117 -18.74 -11.67 -18.83
C GLU A 117 -19.65 -10.45 -18.65
N ALA A 118 -20.98 -10.63 -18.69
CA ALA A 118 -21.93 -9.55 -18.49
C ALA A 118 -21.91 -9.03 -17.04
N LEU A 119 -21.74 -9.92 -16.05
CA LEU A 119 -21.53 -9.55 -14.65
C LEU A 119 -20.21 -8.78 -14.45
N GLN A 120 -19.13 -9.18 -15.13
CA GLN A 120 -17.86 -8.43 -15.10
C GLN A 120 -18.02 -7.04 -15.72
N TYR A 121 -18.75 -6.93 -16.83
CA TYR A 121 -19.01 -5.64 -17.45
C TYR A 121 -19.82 -4.72 -16.50
N ALA A 122 -20.77 -5.27 -15.75
CA ALA A 122 -21.56 -4.52 -14.78
C ALA A 122 -20.69 -3.87 -13.70
N THR A 123 -19.64 -4.54 -13.20
CA THR A 123 -18.73 -3.99 -12.19
C THR A 123 -17.79 -2.91 -12.73
N HIS A 124 -17.54 -2.87 -14.04
CA HIS A 124 -16.67 -1.87 -14.71
C HIS A 124 -17.44 -0.69 -15.32
N SER A 125 -18.77 -0.77 -15.39
CA SER A 125 -19.60 0.28 -15.98
C SER A 125 -19.47 1.63 -15.23
N ARG A 126 -19.80 2.74 -15.89
CA ARG A 126 -19.88 4.08 -15.23
C ARG A 126 -20.87 4.11 -14.06
N MET A 127 -21.72 3.10 -13.93
CA MET A 127 -22.69 2.89 -12.85
C MET A 127 -22.14 2.05 -11.70
N SER A 128 -20.85 1.71 -11.69
CA SER A 128 -20.21 0.88 -10.67
C SER A 128 -20.41 1.46 -9.26
N MET A 129 -21.46 1.00 -8.59
CA MET A 129 -21.84 1.35 -7.22
C MET A 129 -21.58 0.17 -6.31
N ARG A 130 -21.41 0.46 -5.02
CA ARG A 130 -21.12 -0.53 -3.99
C ARG A 130 -22.09 -1.71 -4.00
N GLU A 131 -23.38 -1.45 -4.08
CA GLU A 131 -24.45 -2.45 -4.09
C GLU A 131 -24.34 -3.41 -5.28
N LEU A 132 -23.96 -2.89 -6.45
CA LEU A 132 -23.82 -3.67 -7.67
C LEU A 132 -22.63 -4.64 -7.59
N LYS A 133 -21.48 -4.16 -7.08
CA LYS A 133 -20.29 -4.99 -6.88
C LYS A 133 -20.57 -6.13 -5.90
N LEU A 134 -21.29 -5.85 -4.81
CA LEU A 134 -21.68 -6.87 -3.83
C LEU A 134 -22.63 -7.92 -4.43
N ALA A 135 -23.62 -7.48 -5.21
CA ALA A 135 -24.53 -8.40 -5.91
C ALA A 135 -23.79 -9.29 -6.93
N VAL A 136 -22.85 -8.73 -7.68
CA VAL A 136 -22.02 -9.51 -8.62
C VAL A 136 -21.12 -10.52 -7.90
N LEU A 137 -20.49 -10.14 -6.79
CA LEU A 137 -19.69 -11.07 -5.97
C LEU A 137 -20.54 -12.21 -5.37
N SER A 138 -21.78 -11.91 -4.99
CA SER A 138 -22.77 -12.92 -4.57
C SER A 138 -23.10 -13.88 -5.73
N ALA A 139 -23.44 -13.33 -6.89
CA ALA A 139 -23.73 -14.12 -8.09
C ALA A 139 -22.56 -15.02 -8.50
N TYR A 140 -21.33 -14.50 -8.53
CA TYR A 140 -20.13 -15.30 -8.81
C TYR A 140 -19.96 -16.49 -7.88
N ARG A 141 -20.23 -16.30 -6.58
CA ARG A 141 -20.13 -17.37 -5.59
C ARG A 141 -21.18 -18.46 -5.80
N GLU A 142 -22.43 -18.09 -6.07
CA GLU A 142 -23.53 -19.04 -6.25
C GLU A 142 -23.47 -19.79 -7.60
N ILE A 143 -23.01 -19.11 -8.65
CA ILE A 143 -22.76 -19.71 -9.97
C ILE A 143 -21.60 -20.71 -9.87
N GLY A 144 -20.52 -20.35 -9.18
CA GLY A 144 -19.38 -21.25 -8.96
C GLY A 144 -18.50 -21.48 -10.19
N ASP A 145 -18.61 -20.65 -11.24
CA ASP A 145 -17.84 -20.79 -12.47
C ASP A 145 -16.40 -20.27 -12.28
N PRO A 146 -15.34 -21.06 -12.59
CA PRO A 146 -13.95 -20.65 -12.44
C PRO A 146 -13.55 -19.37 -13.19
N ARG A 147 -14.25 -19.02 -14.29
CA ARG A 147 -14.01 -17.78 -15.06
C ARG A 147 -14.28 -16.53 -14.23
N ALA A 148 -15.08 -16.64 -13.16
CA ALA A 148 -15.34 -15.55 -12.22
C ALA A 148 -14.14 -15.20 -11.32
N ALA A 149 -13.13 -16.06 -11.23
CA ALA A 149 -12.00 -15.87 -10.33
C ALA A 149 -11.17 -14.62 -10.70
N LEU A 150 -10.87 -14.42 -11.99
CA LEU A 150 -10.09 -13.26 -12.44
C LEU A 150 -10.85 -11.93 -12.16
N PRO A 151 -12.13 -11.76 -12.56
CA PRO A 151 -12.91 -10.57 -12.17
C PRO A 151 -13.01 -10.36 -10.65
N ALA A 152 -13.14 -11.42 -9.87
CA ALA A 152 -13.19 -11.31 -8.41
C ALA A 152 -11.83 -10.86 -7.81
N THR A 153 -10.70 -11.24 -8.40
CA THR A 153 -9.38 -10.74 -7.96
C THR A 153 -9.20 -9.23 -8.17
N GLU A 154 -9.81 -8.64 -9.19
CA GLU A 154 -9.75 -7.19 -9.43
C GLU A 154 -10.42 -6.40 -8.28
N LEU A 155 -11.47 -6.97 -7.68
CA LEU A 155 -12.22 -6.38 -6.57
C LEU A 155 -11.50 -6.48 -5.21
N LEU A 156 -10.37 -7.20 -5.12
CA LEU A 156 -9.51 -7.24 -3.94
C LEU A 156 -8.83 -5.89 -3.66
N GLY A 157 -8.71 -5.02 -4.67
CA GLY A 157 -8.12 -3.68 -4.54
C GLY A 157 -9.13 -2.57 -4.20
N ASP A 158 -10.41 -2.90 -3.97
CA ASP A 158 -11.45 -1.89 -3.75
C ASP A 158 -11.23 -1.10 -2.44
N SER A 159 -11.58 0.19 -2.45
CA SER A 159 -11.44 1.04 -1.26
C SER A 159 -12.41 0.63 -0.14
N ASP A 160 -13.57 0.06 -0.48
CA ASP A 160 -14.52 -0.48 0.49
C ASP A 160 -14.04 -1.84 1.01
N TYR A 161 -13.88 -1.95 2.33
CA TYR A 161 -13.47 -3.18 2.97
C TYR A 161 -14.51 -4.31 2.80
N GLU A 162 -15.80 -3.99 2.64
CA GLU A 162 -16.84 -4.99 2.46
C GLU A 162 -16.71 -5.72 1.12
N ILE A 163 -16.41 -4.97 0.07
CA ILE A 163 -16.16 -5.51 -1.26
C ILE A 163 -14.93 -6.42 -1.23
N ARG A 164 -13.84 -5.98 -0.59
CA ARG A 164 -12.61 -6.77 -0.49
C ARG A 164 -12.81 -8.11 0.23
N TRP A 165 -13.48 -8.12 1.40
CA TRP A 165 -13.67 -9.40 2.11
C TRP A 165 -14.70 -10.31 1.41
N GLN A 166 -15.72 -9.75 0.76
CA GLN A 166 -16.66 -10.52 -0.04
C GLN A 166 -15.94 -11.14 -1.25
N ALA A 167 -15.03 -10.40 -1.90
CA ALA A 167 -14.19 -10.93 -2.98
C ALA A 167 -13.30 -12.08 -2.51
N LEU A 168 -12.66 -11.97 -1.34
CA LEU A 168 -11.93 -13.07 -0.71
C LEU A 168 -12.83 -14.30 -0.49
N SER A 169 -14.03 -14.10 0.03
CA SER A 169 -15.02 -15.18 0.25
C SER A 169 -15.41 -15.88 -1.06
N THR A 170 -15.65 -15.11 -2.12
CA THR A 170 -15.94 -15.62 -3.47
C THR A 170 -14.77 -16.43 -4.02
N LEU A 171 -13.53 -15.93 -3.95
CA LEU A 171 -12.34 -16.64 -4.42
C LEU A 171 -12.10 -17.95 -3.68
N GLY A 172 -12.33 -17.97 -2.36
CA GLY A 172 -12.29 -19.19 -1.56
C GLY A 172 -13.31 -20.22 -2.03
N HIS A 173 -14.55 -19.82 -2.33
CA HIS A 173 -15.59 -20.71 -2.84
C HIS A 173 -15.27 -21.27 -4.23
N LEU A 174 -14.72 -20.44 -5.12
CA LEU A 174 -14.32 -20.84 -6.46
C LEU A 174 -13.11 -21.79 -6.46
N LYS A 175 -12.31 -21.78 -5.39
CA LYS A 175 -11.13 -22.63 -5.20
C LYS A 175 -10.13 -22.58 -6.36
N ASN A 176 -10.03 -21.41 -7.02
CA ASN A 176 -9.11 -21.25 -8.13
C ASN A 176 -7.66 -21.08 -7.60
N PRO A 177 -6.73 -21.98 -7.95
CA PRO A 177 -5.32 -21.91 -7.56
C PRO A 177 -4.61 -20.61 -7.95
N ASP A 178 -4.97 -20.00 -9.06
CA ASP A 178 -4.29 -18.83 -9.62
C ASP A 178 -4.56 -17.55 -8.80
N SER A 179 -5.61 -17.56 -7.98
CA SER A 179 -6.00 -16.43 -7.14
C SER A 179 -5.08 -16.24 -5.92
N ARG A 180 -4.26 -17.24 -5.58
CA ARG A 180 -3.41 -17.19 -4.36
C ARG A 180 -2.46 -16.01 -4.33
N GLU A 181 -1.79 -15.71 -5.44
CA GLU A 181 -0.84 -14.61 -5.54
C GLU A 181 -1.49 -13.25 -5.26
N ALA A 182 -2.75 -13.07 -5.66
CA ALA A 182 -3.52 -11.85 -5.38
C ALA A 182 -4.02 -11.79 -3.92
N ILE A 183 -4.22 -12.93 -3.26
CA ILE A 183 -4.71 -13.01 -1.87
C ILE A 183 -3.56 -12.84 -0.86
N TYR A 184 -2.34 -13.28 -1.17
CA TYR A 184 -1.20 -13.23 -0.23
C TYR A 184 -0.94 -11.86 0.40
N PRO A 185 -1.01 -10.72 -0.31
CA PRO A 185 -0.87 -9.41 0.33
C PRO A 185 -1.93 -9.12 1.40
N LEU A 186 -3.16 -9.64 1.24
CA LEU A 186 -4.31 -9.37 2.11
C LEU A 186 -4.30 -10.15 3.42
N LEU A 187 -3.48 -11.19 3.54
CA LEU A 187 -3.20 -11.86 4.80
C LEU A 187 -2.64 -10.89 5.87
N PHE A 188 -2.21 -9.69 5.48
CA PHE A 188 -1.56 -8.71 6.36
C PHE A 188 -2.18 -7.30 6.23
N ASP A 189 -3.43 -7.22 5.78
CA ASP A 189 -4.22 -5.98 5.76
C ASP A 189 -4.38 -5.42 7.19
N MET A 190 -4.44 -4.09 7.34
CA MET A 190 -4.63 -3.44 8.64
C MET A 190 -5.93 -3.90 9.33
N ASN A 191 -6.96 -4.22 8.55
CA ASN A 191 -8.25 -4.70 9.01
C ASN A 191 -8.20 -6.23 9.28
N SER A 192 -8.47 -6.64 10.53
CA SER A 192 -8.45 -8.05 10.92
C SER A 192 -9.48 -8.90 10.18
N ASN A 193 -10.63 -8.33 9.78
CA ASN A 193 -11.62 -9.04 8.99
C ASN A 193 -11.07 -9.43 7.61
N ILE A 194 -10.26 -8.57 6.99
CA ILE A 194 -9.64 -8.87 5.70
C ILE A 194 -8.62 -9.99 5.86
N ARG A 195 -7.73 -9.90 6.87
CA ARG A 195 -6.74 -10.96 7.17
C ARG A 195 -7.41 -12.30 7.42
N MET A 196 -8.46 -12.31 8.25
CA MET A 196 -9.23 -13.51 8.57
C MET A 196 -9.84 -14.17 7.33
N ASN A 197 -10.45 -13.37 6.44
CA ASN A 197 -11.06 -13.87 5.21
C ASN A 197 -10.00 -14.31 4.18
N ALA A 198 -8.83 -13.67 4.14
CA ALA A 198 -7.74 -14.07 3.26
C ALA A 198 -7.17 -15.43 3.67
N VAL A 199 -7.00 -15.65 4.98
CA VAL A 199 -6.61 -16.95 5.55
C VAL A 199 -7.64 -18.02 5.20
N HIS A 200 -8.92 -17.72 5.40
CA HIS A 200 -10.01 -18.65 5.08
C HIS A 200 -10.02 -19.01 3.59
N ALA A 201 -9.92 -18.01 2.71
CA ALA A 201 -9.91 -18.21 1.26
C ALA A 201 -8.75 -19.10 0.80
N LEU A 202 -7.53 -18.89 1.30
CA LEU A 202 -6.38 -19.75 0.98
C LEU A 202 -6.55 -21.18 1.52
N GLY A 203 -7.15 -21.34 2.69
CA GLY A 203 -7.49 -22.65 3.24
C GLY A 203 -8.53 -23.39 2.39
N GLU A 204 -9.51 -22.69 1.80
CA GLU A 204 -10.46 -23.27 0.85
C GLU A 204 -9.83 -23.65 -0.49
N ILE A 205 -8.93 -22.81 -1.01
CA ILE A 205 -8.18 -23.07 -2.26
C ILE A 205 -7.29 -24.32 -2.10
N GLY A 206 -6.74 -24.55 -0.90
CA GLY A 206 -6.21 -25.85 -0.54
C GLY A 206 -4.79 -26.15 -1.05
N HIS A 207 -3.99 -25.14 -1.39
CA HIS A 207 -2.65 -25.35 -1.91
C HIS A 207 -1.57 -25.25 -0.82
N SER A 208 -0.58 -26.15 -0.88
CA SER A 208 0.44 -26.33 0.18
C SER A 208 1.40 -25.16 0.34
N ASP A 209 1.63 -24.36 -0.70
CA ASP A 209 2.43 -23.13 -0.65
C ASP A 209 1.86 -22.06 0.31
N ALA A 210 0.57 -22.15 0.64
CA ALA A 210 -0.07 -21.25 1.60
C ALA A 210 0.29 -21.60 3.05
N ILE A 211 0.78 -22.82 3.34
CA ILE A 211 1.06 -23.30 4.72
C ILE A 211 2.05 -22.36 5.42
N ASP A 212 3.18 -22.04 4.78
CA ASP A 212 4.24 -21.19 5.34
C ASP A 212 3.78 -19.74 5.58
N ARG A 213 2.77 -19.28 4.85
CA ARG A 213 2.22 -17.92 4.99
C ARG A 213 1.15 -17.90 6.06
N ILE A 214 0.23 -18.86 6.06
CA ILE A 214 -0.84 -18.98 7.06
C ILE A 214 -0.27 -19.29 8.46
N SER A 215 0.82 -20.06 8.57
CA SER A 215 1.46 -20.36 9.86
C SER A 215 1.92 -19.10 10.60
N LEU A 216 2.22 -18.01 9.88
CA LEU A 216 2.59 -16.72 10.47
C LEU A 216 1.40 -16.03 11.18
N LEU A 217 0.17 -16.35 10.78
CA LEU A 217 -1.05 -15.76 11.32
C LEU A 217 -1.53 -16.48 12.61
N LEU A 218 -0.86 -17.56 13.01
CA LEU A 218 -1.09 -18.21 14.31
C LEU A 218 -0.73 -17.31 15.50
N SER A 219 0.06 -16.25 15.29
CA SER A 219 0.38 -15.24 16.31
C SER A 219 -0.36 -13.91 16.12
N ASP A 220 -1.29 -13.80 15.17
CA ASP A 220 -1.97 -12.54 14.86
C ASP A 220 -2.55 -11.88 16.12
N LYS A 221 -2.54 -10.54 16.20
CA LYS A 221 -3.09 -9.80 17.35
C LYS A 221 -4.58 -10.11 17.58
N ASP A 222 -5.33 -10.35 16.50
CA ASP A 222 -6.74 -10.66 16.51
C ASP A 222 -6.99 -12.15 16.72
N VAL A 223 -7.81 -12.49 17.71
CA VAL A 223 -8.15 -13.87 18.09
C VAL A 223 -8.82 -14.62 16.93
N SER A 224 -9.65 -13.92 16.16
CA SER A 224 -10.43 -14.49 15.06
C SER A 224 -9.53 -14.90 13.91
N VAL A 225 -8.50 -14.09 13.62
CA VAL A 225 -7.48 -14.39 12.60
C VAL A 225 -6.67 -15.63 13.00
N ARG A 226 -6.26 -15.73 14.28
CA ARG A 226 -5.56 -16.92 14.79
C ARG A 226 -6.42 -18.18 14.66
N GLY A 227 -7.69 -18.10 15.03
CA GLY A 227 -8.64 -19.22 14.89
C GLY A 227 -8.86 -19.63 13.43
N SER A 228 -8.95 -18.67 12.51
CA SER A 228 -9.03 -18.93 11.07
C SER A 228 -7.76 -19.61 10.54
N ALA A 229 -6.58 -19.17 10.99
CA ALA A 229 -5.29 -19.75 10.59
C ALA A 229 -5.15 -21.20 11.03
N GLU A 230 -5.55 -21.50 12.27
CA GLU A 230 -5.57 -22.87 12.79
C GLU A 230 -6.49 -23.77 11.94
N MET A 231 -7.69 -23.30 11.62
CA MET A 231 -8.66 -24.04 10.81
C MET A 231 -8.18 -24.25 9.38
N ALA A 232 -7.59 -23.23 8.75
CA ALA A 232 -7.05 -23.32 7.41
C ALA A 232 -5.86 -24.30 7.35
N LEU A 233 -4.96 -24.29 8.34
CA LEU A 233 -3.83 -25.23 8.39
C LEU A 233 -4.29 -26.69 8.58
N ARG A 234 -5.30 -26.93 9.43
CA ARG A 234 -5.94 -28.25 9.55
C ARG A 234 -6.48 -28.72 8.21
N LYS A 235 -7.16 -27.83 7.49
CA LYS A 235 -7.74 -28.12 6.17
C LYS A 235 -6.67 -28.41 5.12
N LEU A 236 -5.50 -27.80 5.24
CA LEU A 236 -4.31 -28.06 4.41
C LEU A 236 -3.53 -29.32 4.84
N GLY A 237 -4.01 -30.08 5.83
CA GLY A 237 -3.42 -31.34 6.26
C GLY A 237 -2.22 -31.19 7.20
N VAL A 238 -2.04 -30.02 7.83
CA VAL A 238 -1.02 -29.82 8.86
C VAL A 238 -1.45 -30.51 10.15
N SER A 239 -0.56 -31.29 10.75
CA SER A 239 -0.82 -32.02 12.00
C SER A 239 -1.00 -31.08 13.21
N GLU A 240 -1.83 -31.49 14.18
CA GLU A 240 -2.04 -30.72 15.43
C GLU A 240 -0.71 -30.47 16.17
N GLU A 241 0.20 -31.44 16.17
CA GLU A 241 1.53 -31.30 16.79
C GLU A 241 2.34 -30.17 16.16
N SER A 242 2.31 -30.04 14.82
CA SER A 242 2.97 -28.94 14.11
C SER A 242 2.32 -27.60 14.40
N ILE A 243 0.98 -27.53 14.45
CA ILE A 243 0.24 -26.30 14.74
C ILE A 243 0.55 -25.83 16.17
N GLU A 244 0.51 -26.71 17.18
CA GLU A 244 0.84 -26.35 18.57
C GLU A 244 2.31 -25.96 18.73
N ARG A 245 3.23 -26.64 18.05
CA ARG A 245 4.65 -26.26 18.01
C ARG A 245 4.84 -24.87 17.40
N TRP A 246 4.14 -24.55 16.32
CA TRP A 246 4.19 -23.23 15.69
C TRP A 246 3.53 -22.17 16.56
N LYS A 247 2.41 -22.44 17.24
CA LYS A 247 1.79 -21.53 18.22
C LYS A 247 2.74 -21.20 19.36
N GLY A 248 3.49 -22.19 19.87
CA GLY A 248 4.53 -21.97 20.89
C GLY A 248 5.65 -21.04 20.40
N LYS A 249 6.21 -21.29 19.20
CA LYS A 249 7.22 -20.41 18.59
C LYS A 249 6.66 -19.02 18.26
N ALA A 250 5.42 -18.95 17.80
CA ALA A 250 4.76 -17.73 17.39
C ALA A 250 4.40 -16.86 18.61
N ALA A 251 4.07 -17.46 19.75
CA ALA A 251 3.93 -16.77 21.03
C ALA A 251 5.26 -16.14 21.48
N GLU A 252 6.38 -16.86 21.36
CA GLU A 252 7.72 -16.33 21.67
C GLU A 252 8.13 -15.19 20.71
N LEU A 253 7.79 -15.31 19.41
CA LEU A 253 8.03 -14.28 18.39
C LEU A 253 7.13 -13.04 18.58
N SER A 254 5.86 -13.22 18.96
CA SER A 254 4.90 -12.12 19.21
C SER A 254 5.24 -11.28 20.44
N GLN A 255 6.01 -11.84 21.38
CA GLN A 255 6.59 -11.09 22.51
C GLN A 255 7.79 -10.23 22.07
N ARG A 256 8.38 -10.49 20.89
CA ARG A 256 9.61 -9.85 20.42
C ARG A 256 9.42 -8.97 19.16
N PHE A 257 8.44 -9.26 18.30
CA PHE A 257 8.25 -8.60 17.00
C PHE A 257 6.75 -8.49 16.61
N SER A 258 6.37 -7.52 15.78
CA SER A 258 5.07 -7.51 15.09
C SER A 258 5.12 -8.45 13.88
N ILE A 259 4.05 -9.20 13.60
CA ILE A 259 3.94 -10.07 12.40
C ILE A 259 3.99 -9.27 11.10
N GLU A 260 3.56 -8.00 11.15
CA GLU A 260 3.74 -7.03 10.07
C GLU A 260 5.23 -6.79 9.73
N ASP A 261 6.12 -6.88 10.73
CA ASP A 261 7.57 -6.66 10.59
C ASP A 261 8.24 -7.84 9.87
N LEU A 262 7.82 -9.07 10.18
CA LEU A 262 8.28 -10.31 9.55
C LEU A 262 7.86 -10.41 8.08
N TYR A 263 6.69 -9.87 7.72
CA TYR A 263 6.14 -10.02 6.37
C TYR A 263 6.65 -8.97 5.37
N ARG A 264 6.86 -7.72 5.78
CA ARG A 264 7.52 -6.72 4.90
C ARG A 264 8.95 -7.16 4.52
N SER A 265 9.65 -7.78 5.47
CA SER A 265 10.96 -8.41 5.24
C SER A 265 10.87 -9.60 4.27
N LYS A 266 9.86 -10.47 4.41
CA LYS A 266 9.65 -11.63 3.53
C LYS A 266 9.22 -11.24 2.10
N ILE A 267 8.32 -10.25 1.92
CA ILE A 267 7.92 -9.78 0.58
C ILE A 267 9.09 -9.09 -0.14
N GLY A 268 9.84 -8.24 0.57
CA GLY A 268 11.02 -7.59 0.00
C GLY A 268 12.04 -8.61 -0.50
N TYR A 269 12.28 -9.65 0.31
CA TYR A 269 13.13 -10.78 -0.05
C TYR A 269 12.55 -11.61 -1.22
N GLU A 270 11.26 -11.97 -1.17
CA GLU A 270 10.60 -12.75 -2.23
C GLU A 270 10.56 -12.03 -3.58
N LYS A 271 10.39 -10.69 -3.59
CA LYS A 271 10.46 -9.89 -4.81
C LYS A 271 11.86 -9.95 -5.43
N VAL A 272 12.89 -9.80 -4.60
CA VAL A 272 14.29 -9.87 -5.03
C VAL A 272 14.64 -11.28 -5.52
N VAL A 273 14.14 -12.33 -4.85
CA VAL A 273 14.30 -13.73 -5.30
C VAL A 273 13.61 -13.98 -6.65
N LYS A 274 12.38 -13.48 -6.85
CA LYS A 274 11.65 -13.58 -8.13
C LYS A 274 12.39 -12.84 -9.25
N GLU A 275 12.91 -11.64 -8.99
CA GLU A 275 13.74 -10.90 -9.95
C GLU A 275 15.03 -11.66 -10.31
N LYS A 276 15.68 -12.32 -9.34
CA LYS A 276 16.86 -13.19 -9.57
C LYS A 276 16.52 -14.38 -10.46
N GLN A 277 15.39 -15.03 -10.21
CA GLN A 277 14.92 -16.18 -10.98
C GLN A 277 14.63 -15.77 -12.43
N ALA A 278 13.94 -14.65 -12.64
CA ALA A 278 13.66 -14.11 -13.97
C ALA A 278 14.97 -13.77 -14.74
N LEU A 279 15.97 -13.20 -14.06
CA LEU A 279 17.28 -12.94 -14.65
C LEU A 279 18.03 -14.23 -15.03
N LYS A 280 17.95 -15.28 -14.21
CA LYS A 280 18.52 -16.61 -14.51
C LYS A 280 17.84 -17.27 -15.71
N GLU A 281 16.52 -17.20 -15.79
CA GLU A 281 15.76 -17.72 -16.93
C GLU A 281 16.08 -16.96 -18.22
N LYS A 282 16.15 -15.62 -18.15
CA LYS A 282 16.56 -14.80 -19.29
C LYS A 282 17.96 -15.15 -19.77
N LEU A 283 18.92 -15.30 -18.86
CA LEU A 283 20.29 -15.72 -19.21
C LEU A 283 20.31 -17.10 -19.89
N LYS A 284 19.52 -18.05 -19.39
CA LYS A 284 19.41 -19.38 -20.01
C LYS A 284 18.87 -19.30 -21.43
N ASN A 285 17.79 -18.56 -21.64
CA ASN A 285 17.17 -18.38 -22.95
C ASN A 285 18.13 -17.72 -23.94
N GLU A 286 18.79 -16.63 -23.57
CA GLU A 286 19.75 -15.94 -24.43
C GLU A 286 20.98 -16.82 -24.74
N ALA A 287 21.45 -17.62 -23.77
CA ALA A 287 22.54 -18.57 -23.99
C ALA A 287 22.14 -19.71 -24.95
N ASP A 288 20.91 -20.20 -24.86
CA ASP A 288 20.38 -21.22 -25.76
C ASP A 288 20.21 -20.67 -27.19
N VAL A 289 19.68 -19.45 -27.33
CA VAL A 289 19.58 -18.74 -28.62
C VAL A 289 20.98 -18.53 -29.23
N LYS A 290 21.95 -18.07 -28.43
CA LYS A 290 23.33 -17.91 -28.87
C LYS A 290 23.90 -19.24 -29.38
N ARG A 291 23.71 -20.34 -28.66
CA ARG A 291 24.21 -21.67 -29.07
C ARG A 291 23.58 -22.15 -30.38
N GLN A 292 22.28 -21.93 -30.57
CA GLN A 292 21.59 -22.26 -31.83
C GLN A 292 22.14 -21.42 -32.99
N LEU A 293 22.40 -20.13 -32.76
CA LEU A 293 22.97 -19.23 -33.76
C LEU A 293 24.41 -19.62 -34.13
N GLU A 294 25.26 -20.00 -33.16
CA GLU A 294 26.63 -20.49 -33.42
C GLU A 294 26.64 -21.73 -34.33
N VAL A 295 25.70 -22.67 -34.11
CA VAL A 295 25.55 -23.86 -34.98
C VAL A 295 25.11 -23.46 -36.38
N ALA A 296 24.09 -22.60 -36.49
CA ALA A 296 23.59 -22.12 -37.78
C ALA A 296 24.65 -21.35 -38.58
N LEU A 297 25.45 -20.52 -37.91
CA LEU A 297 26.59 -19.80 -38.51
C LEU A 297 27.60 -20.78 -39.11
N LYS A 298 27.99 -21.81 -38.36
CA LYS A 298 28.96 -22.81 -38.82
C LYS A 298 28.45 -23.61 -40.04
N GLU A 299 27.18 -23.97 -40.03
CA GLU A 299 26.53 -24.65 -41.17
C GLU A 299 26.48 -23.74 -42.40
N ARG A 300 26.11 -22.47 -42.22
CA ARG A 300 26.02 -21.49 -43.31
C ARG A 300 27.40 -21.14 -43.89
N GLU A 301 28.43 -21.00 -43.06
CA GLU A 301 29.82 -20.81 -43.48
C GLU A 301 30.32 -21.98 -44.32
N SER A 302 30.05 -23.22 -43.90
CA SER A 302 30.41 -24.40 -44.67
C SER A 302 29.66 -24.47 -46.01
N ALA A 303 28.40 -24.03 -46.05
CA ALA A 303 27.62 -23.99 -47.27
C ALA A 303 28.13 -22.93 -48.25
N LEU A 304 28.43 -21.72 -47.75
CA LEU A 304 28.99 -20.62 -48.55
C LEU A 304 30.32 -21.03 -49.19
N LYS A 305 31.21 -21.66 -48.42
CA LYS A 305 32.50 -22.16 -48.96
C LYS A 305 32.30 -23.13 -50.12
N LYS A 306 31.33 -24.06 -50.02
CA LYS A 306 30.99 -24.99 -51.11
C LYS A 306 30.44 -24.26 -52.33
N GLN A 307 29.65 -23.20 -52.14
CA GLN A 307 29.14 -22.38 -53.24
C GLN A 307 30.26 -21.59 -53.93
N GLU A 308 31.18 -20.97 -53.18
CA GLU A 308 32.34 -20.26 -53.73
C GLU A 308 33.26 -21.20 -54.53
N GLU A 309 33.51 -22.42 -54.03
CA GLU A 309 34.24 -23.47 -54.75
C GLU A 309 33.53 -23.86 -56.06
N LEU A 310 32.20 -24.00 -56.04
CA LEU A 310 31.40 -24.29 -57.23
C LEU A 310 31.49 -23.16 -58.28
N VAL A 311 31.41 -21.90 -57.84
CA VAL A 311 31.58 -20.72 -58.69
C VAL A 311 32.94 -20.73 -59.39
N ALA A 312 34.02 -21.02 -58.65
CA ALA A 312 35.37 -21.12 -59.22
C ALA A 312 35.47 -22.23 -60.28
N ILE A 313 34.87 -23.41 -60.02
CA ILE A 313 34.82 -24.52 -60.99
C ILE A 313 34.05 -24.13 -62.25
N LEU A 314 32.92 -23.42 -62.11
CA LEU A 314 32.09 -23.00 -63.24
C LEU A 314 32.81 -21.98 -64.13
N TYR A 315 33.47 -20.97 -63.54
CA TYR A 315 34.24 -20.00 -64.31
C TYR A 315 35.46 -20.63 -65.01
N GLU A 316 36.14 -21.60 -64.38
CA GLU A 316 37.23 -22.31 -65.03
C GLU A 316 36.74 -23.16 -66.20
N LYS A 317 35.58 -23.84 -66.07
CA LYS A 317 34.94 -24.53 -67.19
C LYS A 317 34.54 -23.58 -68.32
N GLU A 318 33.95 -22.45 -67.98
CA GLU A 318 33.60 -21.40 -68.95
C GLU A 318 34.84 -20.92 -69.71
N ARG A 319 35.95 -20.66 -69.00
CA ARG A 319 37.22 -20.26 -69.58
C ARG A 319 37.78 -21.32 -70.55
N GLN A 320 37.75 -22.58 -70.15
CA GLN A 320 38.18 -23.70 -71.01
C GLN A 320 37.34 -23.81 -72.28
N LEU A 321 36.01 -23.63 -72.18
CA LEU A 321 35.13 -23.66 -73.34
C LEU A 321 35.31 -22.44 -74.23
N LYS A 322 35.51 -21.24 -73.67
CA LYS A 322 35.87 -20.03 -74.43
C LYS A 322 37.19 -20.21 -75.19
N SER A 323 38.19 -20.86 -74.57
CA SER A 323 39.46 -21.17 -75.24
C SER A 323 39.26 -22.15 -76.40
N LYS A 324 38.46 -23.22 -76.21
CA LYS A 324 38.10 -24.15 -77.29
C LYS A 324 37.32 -23.47 -78.41
N LEU A 325 36.39 -22.58 -78.05
CA LEU A 325 35.62 -21.79 -79.01
C LEU A 325 36.54 -20.89 -79.82
N PHE A 326 37.47 -20.20 -79.17
CA PHE A 326 38.47 -19.36 -79.85
C PHE A 326 39.34 -20.17 -80.84
N GLN A 327 39.81 -21.36 -80.44
CA GLN A 327 40.54 -22.26 -81.35
C GLN A 327 39.67 -22.70 -82.54
N LEU A 328 38.39 -22.96 -82.31
CA LEU A 328 37.41 -23.31 -83.34
C LEU A 328 37.16 -22.14 -84.32
N GLU A 329 36.98 -20.92 -83.80
CA GLU A 329 36.85 -19.69 -84.60
C GLU A 329 38.11 -19.42 -85.45
N GLU A 330 39.30 -19.68 -84.89
CA GLU A 330 40.56 -19.57 -85.63
C GLU A 330 40.66 -20.61 -86.75
N THR A 331 40.18 -21.84 -86.52
CA THR A 331 40.07 -22.84 -87.59
C THR A 331 39.01 -22.47 -88.64
N GLU A 332 37.91 -21.82 -88.26
CA GLU A 332 36.91 -21.35 -89.22
C GLU A 332 37.45 -20.20 -90.09
N ARG A 333 38.29 -19.31 -89.56
CA ARG A 333 38.99 -18.32 -90.40
C ARG A 333 39.89 -18.97 -91.46
N LYS A 334 40.42 -20.17 -91.18
CA LYS A 334 41.12 -20.98 -92.20
C LYS A 334 40.14 -21.56 -93.23
N VAL A 335 38.91 -21.90 -92.81
CA VAL A 335 37.80 -22.29 -93.70
C VAL A 335 37.33 -21.14 -94.59
N GLU A 336 37.32 -19.89 -94.13
CA GLU A 336 37.13 -18.72 -95.02
C GLU A 336 38.24 -18.62 -96.08
N GLY A 337 39.47 -19.03 -95.73
CA GLY A 337 40.57 -19.23 -96.67
C GLY A 337 40.25 -20.33 -97.71
N TYR A 338 39.70 -21.47 -97.26
CA TYR A 338 39.24 -22.53 -98.16
C TYR A 338 38.06 -22.11 -99.04
N GLN A 339 37.15 -21.25 -98.56
CA GLN A 339 36.06 -20.70 -99.38
C GLN A 339 36.59 -19.84 -100.53
N LYS A 340 37.62 -19.03 -100.29
CA LYS A 340 38.32 -18.30 -101.35
C LYS A 340 39.05 -19.22 -102.32
N GLU A 341 39.55 -20.37 -101.88
CA GLU A 341 40.11 -21.39 -102.77
C GLU A 341 39.03 -22.14 -103.55
N LEU A 342 37.89 -22.42 -102.93
CA LEU A 342 36.68 -22.96 -103.56
C LEU A 342 36.22 -22.04 -104.70
N GLU A 343 36.15 -20.74 -104.46
CA GLU A 343 35.77 -19.73 -105.47
C GLU A 343 36.76 -19.74 -106.66
N LYS A 344 38.06 -19.89 -106.38
CA LYS A 344 39.08 -20.08 -107.45
C LYS A 344 38.89 -21.39 -108.21
N LEU A 345 38.54 -22.47 -107.52
CA LEU A 345 38.27 -23.77 -108.13
C LEU A 345 36.96 -23.76 -108.94
N GLU A 346 35.94 -23.01 -108.53
CA GLU A 346 34.71 -22.77 -109.29
C GLU A 346 35.01 -22.04 -110.59
N ILE A 347 35.78 -20.94 -110.52
CA ILE A 347 36.25 -20.21 -111.70
C ILE A 347 37.06 -21.14 -112.63
N ARG A 348 37.90 -22.02 -112.06
CA ARG A 348 38.67 -23.02 -112.82
C ARG A 348 37.76 -24.09 -113.44
N ALA A 349 36.80 -24.61 -112.70
CA ALA A 349 35.84 -25.60 -113.18
C ALA A 349 34.97 -25.02 -114.32
N GLU A 350 34.52 -23.77 -114.22
CA GLU A 350 33.81 -23.08 -115.30
C GLU A 350 34.67 -22.93 -116.56
N LYS A 351 35.95 -22.57 -116.39
CA LYS A 351 36.91 -22.48 -117.48
C LYS A 351 37.13 -23.83 -118.17
N VAL A 352 37.35 -24.88 -117.39
CA VAL A 352 37.53 -26.26 -117.88
C VAL A 352 36.25 -26.78 -118.56
N ASN A 353 35.07 -26.48 -118.03
CA ASN A 353 33.78 -26.83 -118.63
C ASN A 353 33.56 -26.11 -119.98
N LYS A 354 34.08 -24.87 -120.11
CA LYS A 354 34.11 -24.12 -121.37
C LYS A 354 35.09 -24.71 -122.39
N GLU A 355 36.26 -25.18 -121.94
CA GLU A 355 37.26 -25.89 -122.76
C GLU A 355 36.73 -27.27 -123.22
N LEU A 356 36.02 -28.01 -122.36
CA LEU A 356 35.35 -29.27 -122.67
C LEU A 356 34.32 -29.11 -123.82
N LYS A 357 33.57 -28.00 -123.84
CA LYS A 357 32.61 -27.66 -124.91
C LYS A 357 33.30 -27.33 -126.25
N GLN A 358 34.59 -26.97 -126.24
CA GLN A 358 35.35 -26.55 -127.43
C GLN A 358 36.28 -27.67 -127.97
N ALA A 359 36.54 -28.72 -127.19
CA ALA A 359 37.43 -29.82 -127.57
C ALA A 359 36.83 -30.72 -128.67
N LYS A 360 37.60 -30.97 -129.75
CA LYS A 360 37.17 -31.77 -130.92
C LYS A 360 37.57 -33.25 -130.89
N SER A 361 38.36 -33.72 -129.92
CA SER A 361 38.86 -35.12 -129.86
C SER A 361 38.41 -35.87 -128.60
N LYS A 362 38.04 -37.15 -128.76
CA LYS A 362 37.46 -38.02 -127.71
C LYS A 362 38.40 -38.25 -126.50
N VAL A 363 39.71 -38.39 -126.75
CA VAL A 363 40.72 -38.64 -125.71
C VAL A 363 40.91 -37.42 -124.77
N SER A 364 40.73 -36.20 -125.28
CA SER A 364 40.81 -34.97 -124.48
C SER A 364 39.56 -34.75 -123.61
N ILE A 365 38.38 -35.19 -124.08
CA ILE A 365 37.10 -35.04 -123.36
C ILE A 365 37.04 -35.93 -122.10
N GLU A 366 37.55 -37.15 -122.14
CA GLU A 366 37.50 -38.07 -120.97
C GLU A 366 38.43 -37.61 -119.84
N SER A 367 39.67 -37.20 -120.16
CA SER A 367 40.63 -36.66 -119.18
C SER A 367 40.09 -35.41 -118.47
N VAL A 368 39.41 -34.54 -119.22
CA VAL A 368 38.85 -33.29 -118.67
C VAL A 368 37.61 -33.55 -117.81
N LYS A 369 36.78 -34.56 -118.15
CA LYS A 369 35.65 -34.98 -117.31
C LYS A 369 36.09 -35.58 -115.98
N GLU A 370 37.15 -36.40 -115.97
CA GLU A 370 37.70 -36.96 -114.72
C GLU A 370 38.23 -35.86 -113.79
N GLU A 371 38.90 -34.84 -114.32
CA GLU A 371 39.38 -33.70 -113.52
C GLU A 371 38.20 -32.90 -112.95
N LEU A 372 37.13 -32.70 -113.73
CA LEU A 372 35.92 -31.98 -113.29
C LEU A 372 35.11 -32.75 -112.23
N TYR A 373 35.10 -34.08 -112.31
CA TYR A 373 34.48 -34.95 -111.30
C TYR A 373 35.23 -34.88 -109.97
N LYS A 374 36.57 -34.97 -109.99
CA LYS A 374 37.41 -34.81 -108.79
C LYS A 374 37.22 -33.46 -108.13
N ILE A 375 37.15 -32.37 -108.91
CA ILE A 375 36.90 -31.02 -108.37
C ILE A 375 35.51 -30.93 -107.70
N HIS A 376 34.47 -31.55 -108.28
CA HIS A 376 33.13 -31.56 -107.66
C HIS A 376 33.08 -32.38 -106.37
N GLU A 377 33.74 -33.53 -106.34
CA GLU A 377 33.83 -34.39 -105.16
C GLU A 377 34.58 -33.69 -104.01
N GLU A 378 35.73 -33.07 -104.30
CA GLU A 378 36.49 -32.26 -103.34
C GLU A 378 35.66 -31.09 -102.81
N LYS A 379 34.93 -30.39 -103.68
CA LYS A 379 34.03 -29.30 -103.29
C LYS A 379 32.94 -29.76 -102.32
N SER A 380 32.25 -30.85 -102.64
CA SER A 380 31.16 -31.40 -101.82
C SER A 380 31.65 -31.79 -100.42
N ASN A 381 32.83 -32.42 -100.33
CA ASN A 381 33.41 -32.82 -99.05
C ASN A 381 33.77 -31.59 -98.18
N LEU A 382 34.35 -30.55 -98.79
CA LEU A 382 34.71 -29.31 -98.09
C LEU A 382 33.48 -28.53 -97.58
N GLU A 383 32.39 -28.49 -98.35
CA GLU A 383 31.13 -27.86 -97.92
C GLU A 383 30.49 -28.60 -96.74
N GLU A 384 30.52 -29.94 -96.74
CA GLU A 384 30.00 -30.75 -95.66
C GLU A 384 30.80 -30.56 -94.36
N ASP A 385 32.14 -30.49 -94.47
CA ASP A 385 33.03 -30.24 -93.34
C ASP A 385 32.83 -28.82 -92.75
N ALA A 386 32.68 -27.79 -93.60
CA ALA A 386 32.37 -26.43 -93.16
C ALA A 386 31.02 -26.36 -92.41
N LYS A 387 30.01 -27.09 -92.89
CA LYS A 387 28.69 -27.16 -92.24
C LYS A 387 28.76 -27.85 -90.87
N LYS A 388 29.52 -28.94 -90.75
CA LYS A 388 29.75 -29.64 -89.48
C LYS A 388 30.48 -28.74 -88.46
N LEU A 389 31.46 -27.96 -88.90
CA LEU A 389 32.19 -27.01 -88.06
C LEU A 389 31.30 -25.88 -87.53
N ARG A 390 30.50 -25.23 -88.39
CA ARG A 390 29.54 -24.19 -87.99
C ARG A 390 28.49 -24.70 -87.00
N ALA A 391 27.98 -25.91 -87.21
CA ALA A 391 27.03 -26.52 -86.28
C ALA A 391 27.66 -26.81 -84.91
N ARG A 392 28.93 -27.22 -84.88
CA ARG A 392 29.69 -27.45 -83.65
C ARG A 392 29.98 -26.14 -82.91
N GLU A 393 30.34 -25.09 -83.63
CA GLU A 393 30.60 -23.76 -83.09
C GLU A 393 29.32 -23.16 -82.46
N SER A 394 28.19 -23.20 -83.18
CA SER A 394 26.90 -22.73 -82.66
C SER A 394 26.48 -23.44 -81.36
N ARG A 395 26.68 -24.76 -81.28
CA ARG A 395 26.44 -25.54 -80.04
C ARG A 395 27.36 -25.09 -78.90
N LEU A 396 28.65 -24.91 -79.19
CA LEU A 396 29.64 -24.50 -78.19
C LEU A 396 29.38 -23.07 -77.69
N ARG A 397 28.98 -22.15 -78.57
CA ARG A 397 28.53 -20.80 -78.19
C ARG A 397 27.33 -20.83 -77.24
N ALA A 398 26.34 -21.67 -77.55
CA ALA A 398 25.17 -21.86 -76.68
C ALA A 398 25.55 -22.46 -75.31
N GLU A 399 26.48 -23.42 -75.29
CA GLU A 399 26.99 -24.03 -74.05
C GLU A 399 27.78 -23.03 -73.18
N VAL A 400 28.63 -22.20 -73.79
CA VAL A 400 29.33 -21.10 -73.10
C VAL A 400 28.35 -20.11 -72.51
N SER A 401 27.35 -19.68 -73.29
CA SER A 401 26.32 -18.74 -72.81
C SER A 401 25.50 -19.31 -71.65
N ASN A 402 25.12 -20.59 -71.71
CA ASN A 402 24.38 -21.24 -70.64
C ASN A 402 25.23 -21.38 -69.37
N LEU A 403 26.48 -21.80 -69.50
CA LEU A 403 27.40 -21.89 -68.35
C LEU A 403 27.70 -20.54 -67.73
N HIS A 404 27.83 -19.48 -68.54
CA HIS A 404 28.00 -18.13 -68.03
C HIS A 404 26.81 -17.69 -67.17
N ASN A 405 25.58 -17.91 -67.64
CA ASN A 405 24.37 -17.59 -66.87
C ASN A 405 24.29 -18.39 -65.56
N ILE A 406 24.63 -19.68 -65.59
CA ILE A 406 24.68 -20.53 -64.38
C ILE A 406 25.74 -20.02 -63.40
N ALA A 407 26.93 -19.64 -63.90
CA ALA A 407 28.01 -19.09 -63.07
C ALA A 407 27.62 -17.76 -62.41
N GLU A 408 27.04 -16.83 -63.17
CA GLU A 408 26.59 -15.54 -62.64
C GLU A 408 25.46 -15.68 -61.60
N ASN A 409 24.46 -16.53 -61.85
CA ASN A 409 23.40 -16.77 -60.87
C ASN A 409 23.97 -17.40 -59.59
N THR A 410 24.87 -18.37 -59.72
CA THR A 410 25.51 -19.02 -58.55
C THR A 410 26.39 -18.02 -57.77
N ARG A 411 27.05 -17.08 -58.46
CA ARG A 411 27.81 -15.99 -57.83
C ARG A 411 26.89 -15.06 -57.04
N LEU A 412 25.77 -14.65 -57.63
CA LEU A 412 24.79 -13.78 -56.96
C LEU A 412 24.19 -14.46 -55.71
N ASP A 413 23.87 -15.76 -55.80
CA ASP A 413 23.40 -16.54 -54.65
C ASP A 413 24.45 -16.62 -53.54
N ALA A 414 25.74 -16.74 -53.88
CA ALA A 414 26.84 -16.70 -52.92
C ALA A 414 27.02 -15.32 -52.28
N GLU A 415 26.87 -14.23 -53.04
CA GLU A 415 26.88 -12.86 -52.50
C GLU A 415 25.73 -12.62 -51.52
N ASN A 416 24.51 -13.01 -51.86
CA ASN A 416 23.36 -12.92 -50.96
C ASN A 416 23.55 -13.75 -49.68
N ALA A 417 24.08 -14.97 -49.81
CA ALA A 417 24.39 -15.83 -48.67
C ALA A 417 25.47 -15.23 -47.75
N LYS A 418 26.43 -14.49 -48.33
CA LYS A 418 27.46 -13.78 -47.58
C LYS A 418 26.90 -12.58 -46.82
N GLU A 419 25.99 -11.80 -47.41
CA GLU A 419 25.30 -10.71 -46.72
C GLU A 419 24.46 -11.22 -45.55
N GLU A 420 23.73 -12.32 -45.75
CA GLU A 420 22.98 -13.00 -44.69
C GLU A 420 23.91 -13.45 -43.55
N LEU A 421 25.05 -14.05 -43.88
CA LEU A 421 26.06 -14.46 -42.90
C LEU A 421 26.62 -13.28 -42.10
N ASP A 422 26.90 -12.14 -42.74
CA ASP A 422 27.35 -10.93 -42.07
C ASP A 422 26.27 -10.37 -41.12
N SER A 423 24.99 -10.46 -41.50
CA SER A 423 23.88 -10.09 -40.62
C SER A 423 23.78 -10.99 -39.38
N MET A 424 23.97 -12.30 -39.55
CA MET A 424 23.97 -13.28 -38.46
C MET A 424 25.15 -13.06 -37.51
N ARG A 425 26.35 -12.75 -38.04
CA ARG A 425 27.53 -12.42 -37.23
C ARG A 425 27.35 -11.15 -36.40
N LYS A 426 26.71 -10.12 -36.96
CA LYS A 426 26.35 -8.92 -36.18
C LYS A 426 25.43 -9.28 -35.01
N ARG A 427 24.44 -10.16 -35.25
CA ARG A 427 23.52 -10.63 -34.21
C ARG A 427 24.23 -11.47 -33.14
N GLU A 428 25.20 -12.29 -33.51
CA GLU A 428 26.03 -13.05 -32.58
C GLU A 428 26.81 -12.14 -31.63
N VAL A 429 27.47 -11.09 -32.15
CA VAL A 429 28.21 -10.12 -31.33
C VAL A 429 27.29 -9.42 -30.32
N GLU A 430 26.08 -9.06 -30.74
CA GLU A 430 25.07 -8.46 -29.87
C GLU A 430 24.64 -9.41 -28.75
N LEU A 431 24.34 -10.67 -29.08
CA LEU A 431 23.98 -11.72 -28.13
C LEU A 431 25.12 -12.01 -27.13
N VAL A 432 26.38 -12.05 -27.59
CA VAL A 432 27.55 -12.21 -26.72
C VAL A 432 27.64 -11.09 -25.69
N SER A 433 27.42 -9.85 -26.12
CA SER A 433 27.40 -8.69 -25.23
C SER A 433 26.28 -8.80 -24.19
N GLN A 434 25.05 -9.11 -24.62
CA GLN A 434 23.89 -9.27 -23.74
C GLN A 434 24.07 -10.39 -22.70
N VAL A 435 24.60 -11.55 -23.12
CA VAL A 435 24.91 -12.67 -22.21
C VAL A 435 26.00 -12.27 -21.22
N SER A 436 27.02 -11.51 -21.64
CA SER A 436 28.08 -11.02 -20.76
C SER A 436 27.53 -10.03 -19.72
N GLU A 437 26.68 -9.10 -20.13
CA GLU A 437 26.03 -8.14 -19.23
C GLU A 437 25.12 -8.84 -18.21
N LEU A 438 24.33 -9.82 -18.65
CA LEU A 438 23.49 -10.62 -17.75
C LEU A 438 24.33 -11.42 -16.74
N LYS A 439 25.48 -11.97 -17.16
CA LYS A 439 26.43 -12.64 -16.26
C LYS A 439 27.06 -11.68 -15.25
N ASP A 440 27.49 -10.51 -15.69
CA ASP A 440 28.08 -9.47 -14.82
C ASP A 440 27.08 -9.01 -13.75
N ARG A 441 25.82 -8.76 -14.15
CA ARG A 441 24.72 -8.45 -13.23
C ARG A 441 24.45 -9.58 -12.22
N LEU A 442 24.63 -10.83 -12.61
CA LEU A 442 24.47 -11.98 -11.71
C LEU A 442 25.66 -12.17 -10.77
N SER A 443 26.88 -11.84 -11.21
CA SER A 443 28.11 -11.98 -10.42
C SER A 443 28.24 -10.93 -9.33
N LYS A 444 27.76 -9.71 -9.59
CA LYS A 444 27.84 -8.57 -8.68
C LYS A 444 27.06 -8.74 -7.37
N GLY A 445 26.26 -9.80 -7.19
CA GLY A 445 25.43 -9.99 -5.99
C GLY A 445 24.16 -9.11 -6.06
N MET A 446 23.35 -9.13 -5.01
CA MET A 446 22.19 -8.24 -4.90
C MET A 446 22.44 -7.23 -3.79
N ALA A 447 22.08 -5.96 -4.00
CA ALA A 447 22.19 -4.99 -2.91
C ALA A 447 21.34 -5.46 -1.71
N PRO A 448 21.80 -5.24 -0.47
CA PRO A 448 21.12 -5.73 0.72
C PRO A 448 19.70 -5.19 0.80
N VAL A 449 18.76 -6.03 1.20
CA VAL A 449 17.37 -5.65 1.42
C VAL A 449 17.25 -5.02 2.79
N VAL A 450 16.87 -3.75 2.83
CA VAL A 450 16.63 -3.01 4.08
C VAL A 450 15.15 -2.76 4.23
N VAL A 451 14.59 -3.18 5.36
CA VAL A 451 13.17 -2.97 5.68
C VAL A 451 13.08 -2.30 7.03
N VAL A 452 12.49 -1.12 7.04
CA VAL A 452 12.11 -0.47 8.29
C VAL A 452 10.61 -0.58 8.45
N THR A 453 10.22 -1.14 9.59
CA THR A 453 8.85 -1.55 9.88
C THR A 453 8.19 -0.58 10.85
N LYS A 454 8.99 0.00 11.75
CA LYS A 454 8.65 1.18 12.53
C LYS A 454 9.83 2.14 12.53
N PRO A 455 9.58 3.45 12.50
CA PRO A 455 8.29 4.09 12.22
C PRO A 455 7.89 3.92 10.75
N ILE A 456 6.58 4.04 10.46
CA ILE A 456 6.07 4.00 9.09
C ILE A 456 6.45 5.30 8.37
N ASP A 457 6.87 5.25 7.12
CA ASP A 457 7.18 6.46 6.34
C ASP A 457 5.95 7.36 6.18
N GLY A 458 6.15 8.65 6.40
CA GLY A 458 5.09 9.65 6.47
C GLY A 458 4.21 9.57 7.73
N SER A 459 4.51 8.67 8.68
CA SER A 459 3.72 8.56 9.90
C SER A 459 3.76 9.83 10.73
N LYS A 460 2.63 10.11 11.38
CA LYS A 460 2.49 11.19 12.33
C LYS A 460 2.42 10.62 13.73
N THR A 461 3.08 11.29 14.68
CA THR A 461 3.07 10.89 16.09
C THR A 461 3.08 12.11 16.98
N GLN A 462 2.40 12.04 18.12
CA GLN A 462 2.44 13.08 19.14
C GLN A 462 3.52 12.79 20.20
N TYR A 463 3.96 11.53 20.27
CA TYR A 463 4.91 11.06 21.27
C TYR A 463 6.35 11.54 20.97
N PRO A 464 7.13 11.90 22.01
CA PRO A 464 8.53 12.36 21.87
C PRO A 464 9.49 11.24 21.45
N THR A 465 9.04 9.99 21.48
CA THR A 465 9.87 8.85 21.09
C THR A 465 9.09 7.93 20.17
N THR A 466 9.81 7.25 19.28
CA THR A 466 9.27 6.15 18.48
C THR A 466 10.28 5.01 18.44
N MET A 467 9.80 3.80 18.20
CA MET A 467 10.68 2.65 18.03
C MET A 467 11.13 2.59 16.56
N LEU A 468 12.44 2.48 16.35
CA LEU A 468 13.04 2.01 15.12
C LEU A 468 13.09 0.49 15.17
N HIS A 469 12.34 -0.16 14.30
CA HIS A 469 12.44 -1.59 14.03
C HIS A 469 12.93 -1.77 12.59
N LEU A 470 14.17 -2.20 12.45
CA LEU A 470 14.87 -2.37 11.18
C LEU A 470 15.28 -3.83 11.04
N THR A 471 15.06 -4.39 9.85
CA THR A 471 15.67 -5.65 9.43
C THR A 471 16.43 -5.43 8.13
N ALA A 472 17.67 -5.89 8.07
CA ALA A 472 18.45 -5.94 6.83
C ALA A 472 18.82 -7.40 6.52
N ILE A 473 18.72 -7.79 5.26
CA ILE A 473 19.01 -9.16 4.79
C ILE A 473 19.85 -9.09 3.52
N ASP A 474 20.84 -9.97 3.42
CA ASP A 474 21.67 -10.15 2.24
C ASP A 474 22.00 -11.64 2.02
N ASP A 475 22.20 -12.07 0.77
CA ASP A 475 22.49 -13.47 0.44
C ASP A 475 23.96 -13.88 0.66
N ARG A 476 24.87 -12.92 0.86
CA ARG A 476 26.30 -13.13 1.10
C ARG A 476 26.77 -12.59 2.45
N GLY A 477 25.99 -11.70 3.07
CA GLY A 477 26.21 -11.18 4.40
C GLY A 477 26.34 -9.66 4.42
N ILE A 478 26.11 -9.06 5.59
CA ILE A 478 26.11 -7.61 5.74
C ILE A 478 27.42 -7.16 6.40
N GLU A 479 28.22 -6.36 5.71
CA GLU A 479 29.46 -5.81 6.27
C GLU A 479 29.19 -4.68 7.27
N LYS A 480 28.20 -3.81 7.00
CA LYS A 480 27.95 -2.61 7.82
C LYS A 480 26.50 -2.14 7.78
N ILE A 481 25.99 -1.70 8.92
CA ILE A 481 24.78 -0.88 9.02
C ILE A 481 25.08 0.47 9.68
N SER A 482 24.47 1.55 9.17
CA SER A 482 24.54 2.88 9.78
C SER A 482 23.15 3.52 9.77
N VAL A 483 22.75 4.06 10.92
CA VAL A 483 21.45 4.72 11.08
C VAL A 483 21.67 6.16 11.54
N PHE A 484 21.01 7.10 10.88
CA PHE A 484 21.04 8.52 11.19
C PHE A 484 19.63 9.00 11.53
N LEU A 485 19.51 9.86 12.54
CA LEU A 485 18.30 10.61 12.85
C LEU A 485 18.60 12.09 12.69
N ASN A 486 17.88 12.77 11.81
CA ASN A 486 18.08 14.19 11.50
C ASN A 486 19.55 14.53 11.14
N ARG A 487 20.21 13.63 10.40
CA ARG A 487 21.63 13.66 10.02
C ARG A 487 22.63 13.41 11.16
N GLU A 488 22.17 13.16 12.37
CA GLU A 488 23.03 12.74 13.48
C GLU A 488 23.14 11.21 13.53
N PRO A 489 24.36 10.64 13.61
CA PRO A 489 24.54 9.20 13.71
C PRO A 489 24.01 8.69 15.05
N LEU A 490 23.30 7.57 15.03
CA LEU A 490 22.82 6.91 16.24
C LEU A 490 23.79 5.83 16.72
N GLU A 491 24.13 5.87 18.01
CA GLU A 491 24.83 4.76 18.66
C GLU A 491 23.83 3.64 18.95
N LEU A 492 23.93 2.55 18.17
CA LEU A 492 23.07 1.38 18.33
C LEU A 492 23.55 0.58 19.55
N SER A 493 22.71 0.49 20.57
CA SER A 493 23.04 -0.04 21.90
C SER A 493 22.74 -1.53 22.07
N ASN A 494 21.91 -2.14 21.22
CA ASN A 494 21.57 -3.56 21.35
C ASN A 494 21.32 -4.29 20.03
N ALA A 495 22.39 -4.78 19.39
CA ALA A 495 22.33 -6.09 18.76
C ALA A 495 22.50 -7.15 19.87
N ARG A 496 21.40 -7.58 20.52
CA ARG A 496 21.44 -8.81 21.33
C ARG A 496 21.61 -9.99 20.36
N GLY A 497 22.77 -10.65 20.22
CA GLY A 497 24.03 -10.52 20.94
C GLY A 497 25.25 -10.48 20.02
N ILE A 498 26.15 -9.54 20.31
CA ILE A 498 27.57 -9.67 20.70
C ILE A 498 28.04 -8.25 21.07
N LYS A 499 28.93 -8.12 22.06
CA LYS A 499 29.33 -6.83 22.67
C LYS A 499 30.11 -5.89 21.74
N LEU A 500 29.84 -4.60 21.95
CA LEU A 500 30.40 -3.32 21.45
C LEU A 500 31.92 -3.19 21.31
N ALA A 501 32.36 -2.42 20.29
CA ALA A 501 33.19 -1.18 20.35
C ALA A 501 33.87 -0.91 18.97
N PRO A 502 34.26 0.35 18.64
CA PRO A 502 34.56 0.77 17.27
C PRO A 502 35.97 0.34 16.89
N THR A 503 36.10 -0.65 16.01
CA THR A 503 37.20 -0.87 15.05
C THR A 503 37.12 -2.33 14.58
N ASN A 504 37.45 -2.52 13.30
CA ASN A 504 37.51 -3.79 12.56
C ASN A 504 36.19 -4.29 11.97
N LYS A 505 36.29 -4.69 10.70
CA LYS A 505 35.28 -5.37 9.88
C LYS A 505 34.66 -6.53 10.66
N VAL A 506 33.51 -6.30 11.27
CA VAL A 506 32.69 -7.39 11.82
C VAL A 506 31.68 -7.73 10.74
N ASN A 507 31.84 -8.91 10.15
CA ASN A 507 30.89 -9.44 9.17
C ASN A 507 29.63 -9.81 9.94
N PHE A 508 28.58 -9.00 9.81
CA PHE A 508 27.29 -9.32 10.38
C PHE A 508 26.64 -10.32 9.41
N GLY A 509 26.07 -11.41 9.92
CA GLY A 509 25.58 -12.51 9.06
C GLY A 509 24.51 -12.11 8.03
N GLU A 510 23.92 -13.10 7.36
CA GLU A 510 22.91 -12.91 6.29
C GLU A 510 21.68 -12.07 6.71
N ARG A 511 21.42 -11.90 8.02
CA ARG A 511 20.32 -11.11 8.55
C ARG A 511 20.72 -10.34 9.81
N ILE A 512 20.32 -9.07 9.88
CA ILE A 512 20.46 -8.21 11.05
C ILE A 512 19.11 -7.60 11.41
N ASP A 513 18.77 -7.65 12.69
CA ASP A 513 17.60 -6.97 13.26
C ASP A 513 18.06 -5.92 14.29
N ILE A 514 17.61 -4.68 14.14
CA ILE A 514 17.91 -3.53 15.01
C ILE A 514 16.61 -2.98 15.59
N ASN A 515 16.57 -2.90 16.92
CA ASN A 515 15.45 -2.36 17.67
C ASN A 515 15.96 -1.24 18.59
N GLU A 516 15.75 0.01 18.19
CA GLU A 516 16.26 1.17 18.93
C GLU A 516 15.17 2.21 19.19
N ARG A 517 15.27 2.92 20.32
CA ARG A 517 14.33 4.00 20.63
C ARG A 517 14.87 5.32 20.06
N LEU A 518 14.12 5.90 19.13
CA LEU A 518 14.40 7.20 18.54
C LEU A 518 13.77 8.31 19.38
N HIS A 519 14.49 9.40 19.58
CA HIS A 519 14.00 10.62 20.23
C HIS A 519 13.69 11.68 19.17
N LEU A 520 12.41 11.98 18.99
CA LEU A 520 11.93 12.84 17.91
C LEU A 520 11.89 14.31 18.35
N GLN A 521 12.40 15.19 17.50
CA GLN A 521 12.20 16.64 17.61
C GLN A 521 10.80 17.01 17.13
N PHE A 522 10.28 18.18 17.51
CA PHE A 522 9.01 18.65 16.96
C PHE A 522 9.13 18.93 15.45
N GLY A 523 8.07 18.65 14.69
CA GLY A 523 8.07 18.78 13.24
C GLY A 523 8.58 17.53 12.53
N GLN A 524 9.13 17.70 11.33
CA GLN A 524 9.58 16.58 10.50
C GLN A 524 10.93 16.04 10.99
N ASN A 525 10.97 14.77 11.33
CA ASN A 525 12.17 14.00 11.61
C ASN A 525 12.47 13.08 10.43
N THR A 526 13.75 12.89 10.12
CA THR A 526 14.20 12.01 9.04
C THR A 526 15.11 10.93 9.61
N VAL A 527 14.78 9.66 9.38
CA VAL A 527 15.62 8.52 9.70
C VAL A 527 16.22 8.00 8.40
N GLU A 528 17.54 7.93 8.32
CA GLU A 528 18.25 7.39 7.16
C GLU A 528 18.99 6.13 7.59
N VAL A 529 18.79 5.04 6.86
CA VAL A 529 19.45 3.75 7.13
C VAL A 529 20.24 3.33 5.92
N PHE A 530 21.49 2.97 6.15
CA PHE A 530 22.41 2.43 5.16
C PHE A 530 22.79 1.02 5.57
N ALA A 531 22.62 0.05 4.68
CA ALA A 531 23.22 -1.28 4.81
C ALA A 531 24.19 -1.50 3.65
N THR A 532 25.36 -2.06 3.96
CA THR A 532 26.40 -2.42 3.00
C THR A 532 26.71 -3.90 3.15
N ASP A 533 26.72 -4.64 2.06
CA ASP A 533 27.07 -6.08 2.04
C ASP A 533 28.59 -6.31 2.01
N THR A 534 29.00 -7.58 2.02
CA THR A 534 30.43 -7.97 1.94
C THR A 534 31.11 -7.66 0.61
N ASP A 535 30.34 -7.45 -0.45
CA ASP A 535 30.83 -7.12 -1.79
C ASP A 535 30.90 -5.59 -2.03
N GLY A 536 30.54 -4.79 -1.01
CA GLY A 536 30.58 -3.34 -1.01
C GLY A 536 29.35 -2.67 -1.65
N MET A 537 28.31 -3.41 -2.02
CA MET A 537 27.06 -2.80 -2.47
C MET A 537 26.26 -2.31 -1.28
N SER A 538 25.55 -1.19 -1.47
CA SER A 538 24.80 -0.57 -0.39
C SER A 538 23.37 -0.22 -0.79
N LYS A 539 22.47 -0.31 0.18
CA LYS A 539 21.08 0.12 0.09
C LYS A 539 20.82 1.21 1.13
N LYS A 540 20.16 2.27 0.68
CA LYS A 540 19.68 3.36 1.54
C LYS A 540 18.15 3.30 1.65
N GLU A 541 17.64 3.39 2.87
CA GLU A 541 16.23 3.62 3.16
C GLU A 541 16.06 4.91 3.94
N VAL A 542 14.99 5.66 3.64
CA VAL A 542 14.70 6.96 4.25
C VAL A 542 13.26 6.99 4.72
N ILE A 543 13.08 7.40 5.97
CA ILE A 543 11.76 7.48 6.61
C ILE A 543 11.57 8.87 7.15
N LYS A 544 10.40 9.44 6.87
CA LYS A 544 9.97 10.72 7.41
C LYS A 544 8.91 10.49 8.45
N ILE A 545 9.07 11.15 9.59
CA ILE A 545 8.15 11.05 10.73
C ILE A 545 7.78 12.48 11.11
N ILE A 546 6.49 12.79 11.14
CA ILE A 546 6.05 14.11 11.58
C ILE A 546 5.67 13.99 13.06
N ARG A 547 6.46 14.60 13.94
CA ARG A 547 6.04 14.80 15.32
C ARG A 547 5.11 16.01 15.37
N GLU A 548 3.81 15.75 15.48
CA GLU A 548 2.81 16.79 15.61
C GLU A 548 2.91 17.42 17.01
N LYS A 549 2.75 18.74 17.06
CA LYS A 549 2.73 19.50 18.31
C LYS A 549 1.30 19.36 18.86
N ASP A 550 1.07 18.40 19.75
CA ASP A 550 -0.27 18.22 20.34
C ASP A 550 -0.43 19.07 21.61
N SER A 551 -1.34 20.04 21.55
CA SER A 551 -1.91 20.63 22.75
C SER A 551 -2.99 19.68 23.26
N GLY A 552 -2.60 18.70 24.08
CA GLY A 552 -3.56 17.81 24.74
C GLY A 552 -4.67 18.59 25.47
N ASP A 553 -5.76 17.90 25.82
CA ASP A 553 -6.93 18.55 26.40
C ASP A 553 -6.58 19.23 27.72
N ILE A 554 -7.21 20.39 27.98
CA ILE A 554 -7.11 21.04 29.28
C ILE A 554 -8.26 20.55 30.15
N TRP A 555 -7.93 19.94 31.29
CA TRP A 555 -8.87 19.55 32.34
C TRP A 555 -8.72 20.50 33.52
N ALA A 556 -9.83 21.05 33.99
CA ALA A 556 -9.82 21.99 35.12
C ALA A 556 -10.63 21.46 36.30
N VAL A 557 -10.07 21.58 37.50
CA VAL A 557 -10.78 21.38 38.77
C VAL A 557 -10.73 22.68 39.55
N VAL A 558 -11.91 23.23 39.86
CA VAL A 558 -12.05 24.53 40.53
C VAL A 558 -12.79 24.35 41.85
N ILE A 559 -12.11 24.59 42.95
CA ILE A 559 -12.65 24.39 44.31
C ILE A 559 -12.69 25.75 45.01
N GLY A 560 -13.85 26.11 45.57
CA GLY A 560 -14.05 27.37 46.28
C GLY A 560 -14.93 27.16 47.51
N ILE A 561 -14.47 27.56 48.68
CA ILE A 561 -15.17 27.28 49.94
C ILE A 561 -15.22 28.55 50.79
N ASN A 562 -16.42 29.11 50.93
CA ASN A 562 -16.75 30.20 51.81
C ASN A 562 -17.35 29.70 53.12
N GLN A 563 -18.35 28.83 53.03
CA GLN A 563 -19.12 28.36 54.16
C GLN A 563 -18.47 27.09 54.70
N TYR A 564 -17.94 27.11 55.91
CA TYR A 564 -17.41 25.93 56.58
C TYR A 564 -18.34 25.49 57.70
N GLN A 565 -18.42 24.18 57.93
CA GLN A 565 -19.29 23.64 58.97
C GLN A 565 -18.76 23.91 60.39
N ASN A 566 -17.44 23.82 60.60
CA ASN A 566 -16.84 23.82 61.94
C ASN A 566 -15.70 24.86 62.10
N THR A 567 -15.58 25.81 61.18
CA THR A 567 -14.58 26.89 61.27
C THR A 567 -15.17 28.22 60.76
N ARG A 568 -14.38 29.30 60.82
CA ARG A 568 -14.78 30.61 60.33
C ARG A 568 -15.07 30.58 58.82
N ASN A 569 -16.08 31.33 58.40
CA ASN A 569 -16.42 31.48 56.99
C ASN A 569 -15.54 32.53 56.29
N LEU A 570 -15.28 32.30 55.01
CA LEU A 570 -14.66 33.26 54.08
C LEU A 570 -15.76 34.00 53.28
N LYS A 571 -15.41 35.14 52.72
CA LYS A 571 -16.35 35.97 51.97
C LYS A 571 -16.29 35.74 50.45
N TYR A 572 -15.09 35.54 49.89
CA TYR A 572 -14.87 35.68 48.45
C TYR A 572 -14.20 34.48 47.79
N ALA A 573 -13.80 33.43 48.52
CA ALA A 573 -13.22 32.22 47.93
C ALA A 573 -14.13 31.56 46.87
N VAL A 574 -15.44 31.54 47.08
CA VAL A 574 -16.41 31.07 46.07
C VAL A 574 -16.45 32.00 44.86
N ASN A 575 -16.38 33.31 45.07
CA ASN A 575 -16.37 34.29 43.97
C ASN A 575 -15.08 34.16 43.14
N ASP A 576 -13.93 33.93 43.79
CA ASP A 576 -12.65 33.68 43.13
C ASP A 576 -12.73 32.43 42.25
N ALA A 577 -13.22 31.32 42.81
CA ALA A 577 -13.41 30.07 42.09
C ALA A 577 -14.35 30.21 40.89
N LEU A 578 -15.53 30.83 41.07
CA LEU A 578 -16.49 31.01 39.98
C LEU A 578 -15.94 31.93 38.87
N SER A 579 -15.24 33.00 39.23
CA SER A 579 -14.59 33.88 38.25
C SER A 579 -13.49 33.18 37.47
N PHE A 580 -12.69 32.33 38.12
CA PHE A 580 -11.69 31.50 37.44
C PHE A 580 -12.34 30.46 36.51
N LYS A 581 -13.41 29.80 36.98
CA LYS A 581 -14.21 28.87 36.16
C LYS A 581 -14.78 29.55 34.91
N ASN A 582 -15.36 30.73 35.07
CA ASN A 582 -15.95 31.50 33.97
C ASN A 582 -14.86 31.95 33.00
N TYR A 583 -13.69 32.37 33.49
CA TYR A 583 -12.54 32.66 32.64
C TYR A 583 -12.15 31.46 31.75
N LEU A 584 -11.99 30.27 32.35
CA LEU A 584 -11.66 29.07 31.60
C LEU A 584 -12.72 28.75 30.53
N LYS A 585 -14.00 28.90 30.87
CA LYS A 585 -15.11 28.59 29.97
C LYS A 585 -15.28 29.60 28.84
N GLU A 586 -15.26 30.89 29.15
CA GLU A 586 -15.67 31.97 28.23
C GLU A 586 -14.49 32.55 27.45
N TYR A 587 -13.35 32.75 28.13
CA TYR A 587 -12.17 33.35 27.53
C TYR A 587 -11.30 32.30 26.84
N ILE A 588 -10.92 31.22 27.54
CA ILE A 588 -10.15 30.13 26.93
C ILE A 588 -11.01 29.25 26.03
N GLY A 589 -12.31 29.15 26.30
CA GLY A 589 -13.22 28.30 25.53
C GLY A 589 -13.14 26.82 25.91
N LEU A 590 -12.74 26.50 27.16
CA LEU A 590 -12.71 25.10 27.60
C LEU A 590 -14.12 24.49 27.52
N PRO A 591 -14.25 23.28 26.94
CA PRO A 591 -15.51 22.55 26.96
C PRO A 591 -16.01 22.39 28.39
N GLY A 592 -17.28 22.68 28.65
CA GLY A 592 -17.85 22.60 30.00
C GLY A 592 -17.70 21.22 30.64
N GLN A 593 -17.67 20.15 29.85
CA GLN A 593 -17.44 18.78 30.29
C GLN A 593 -16.02 18.51 30.83
N ASN A 594 -15.06 19.41 30.55
CA ASN A 594 -13.68 19.34 31.02
C ASN A 594 -13.43 20.20 32.28
N ILE A 595 -14.44 20.95 32.74
CA ILE A 595 -14.35 21.82 33.92
C ILE A 595 -15.21 21.24 35.04
N PHE A 596 -14.57 20.78 36.11
CA PHE A 596 -15.22 20.30 37.32
C PHE A 596 -15.13 21.37 38.41
N SER A 597 -16.20 21.53 39.20
CA SER A 597 -16.18 22.46 40.33
C SER A 597 -16.83 21.87 41.57
N LEU A 598 -16.27 22.16 42.74
CA LEU A 598 -16.86 21.86 44.05
C LEU A 598 -16.92 23.17 44.85
N ILE A 599 -18.14 23.58 45.21
CA ILE A 599 -18.40 24.86 45.88
C ILE A 599 -19.07 24.60 47.23
N ASP A 600 -18.60 25.27 48.28
CA ASP A 600 -19.15 25.19 49.65
C ASP A 600 -19.48 23.75 50.09
N GLN A 601 -20.75 23.41 50.35
CA GLN A 601 -21.17 22.11 50.90
C GLN A 601 -20.81 20.93 49.99
N GLU A 602 -20.51 21.20 48.70
CA GLU A 602 -20.04 20.17 47.78
C GLU A 602 -18.58 19.78 47.97
N ALA A 603 -17.77 20.67 48.55
CA ALA A 603 -16.33 20.51 48.69
C ALA A 603 -15.98 19.75 49.99
N THR A 604 -16.58 18.57 50.19
CA THR A 604 -16.23 17.69 51.30
C THR A 604 -14.92 16.93 51.04
N LYS A 605 -14.24 16.46 52.10
CA LYS A 605 -12.98 15.69 52.00
C LYS A 605 -13.09 14.57 50.96
N VAL A 606 -14.14 13.75 51.09
CA VAL A 606 -14.39 12.58 50.23
C VAL A 606 -14.62 12.99 48.78
N ARG A 607 -15.38 14.07 48.53
CA ARG A 607 -15.67 14.52 47.16
C ARG A 607 -14.44 15.08 46.47
N ILE A 608 -13.62 15.86 47.18
CA ILE A 608 -12.35 16.39 46.67
C ILE A 608 -11.39 15.23 46.33
N GLN A 609 -11.21 14.28 47.24
CA GLN A 609 -10.35 13.10 47.02
C GLN A 609 -10.84 12.25 45.84
N SER A 610 -12.17 12.01 45.73
CA SER A 610 -12.74 11.24 44.62
C SER A 610 -12.55 11.96 43.28
N LEU A 611 -12.80 13.27 43.23
CA LEU A 611 -12.65 14.07 42.02
C LEU A 611 -11.20 14.04 41.53
N LEU A 612 -10.24 14.37 42.40
CA LEU A 612 -8.83 14.45 42.02
C LEU A 612 -8.18 13.06 41.83
N GLY A 613 -8.38 12.16 42.79
CA GLY A 613 -7.68 10.86 42.86
C GLY A 613 -8.29 9.74 42.03
N THR A 614 -9.56 9.89 41.61
CA THR A 614 -10.29 8.87 40.82
C THR A 614 -10.78 9.43 39.48
N HIS A 615 -11.50 10.55 39.46
CA HIS A 615 -12.13 11.04 38.23
C HIS A 615 -11.10 11.66 37.26
N ILE A 616 -10.32 12.63 37.73
CA ILE A 616 -9.28 13.26 36.90
C ILE A 616 -8.24 12.24 36.45
N LYS A 617 -7.81 11.34 37.35
CA LYS A 617 -6.93 10.21 37.00
C LYS A 617 -7.43 9.39 35.81
N LYS A 618 -8.75 9.16 35.70
CA LYS A 618 -9.35 8.36 34.62
C LYS A 618 -9.54 9.15 33.32
N LYS A 619 -9.69 10.48 33.42
CA LYS A 619 -9.99 11.36 32.28
C LYS A 619 -8.73 11.93 31.62
N ALA A 620 -7.77 12.41 32.42
CA ALA A 620 -6.57 13.06 31.90
C ALA A 620 -5.53 12.04 31.43
N SER A 621 -5.11 12.17 30.18
CA SER A 621 -4.04 11.41 29.52
C SER A 621 -2.66 12.04 29.77
N TYR A 622 -1.58 11.40 29.31
CA TYR A 622 -0.20 11.85 29.57
C TYR A 622 0.10 13.26 29.02
N ASP A 623 -0.40 13.57 27.83
CA ASP A 623 -0.16 14.84 27.13
C ASP A 623 -1.20 15.95 27.43
N ASP A 624 -2.21 15.66 28.25
CA ASP A 624 -3.20 16.64 28.69
C ASP A 624 -2.60 17.61 29.70
N THR A 625 -3.21 18.78 29.89
CA THR A 625 -2.88 19.70 30.99
C THR A 625 -3.97 19.65 32.05
N VAL A 626 -3.58 19.43 33.30
CA VAL A 626 -4.51 19.47 34.45
C VAL A 626 -4.28 20.75 35.25
N ILE A 627 -5.28 21.62 35.29
CA ILE A 627 -5.29 22.84 36.10
C ILE A 627 -6.17 22.61 37.33
N ILE A 628 -5.60 22.74 38.52
CA ILE A 628 -6.32 22.64 39.78
C ILE A 628 -6.25 24.01 40.44
N TYR A 629 -7.40 24.65 40.61
CA TYR A 629 -7.53 25.91 41.31
C TYR A 629 -8.28 25.65 42.62
N TYR A 630 -7.70 26.08 43.74
CA TYR A 630 -8.30 25.96 45.07
C TYR A 630 -8.28 27.32 45.75
N ALA A 631 -9.44 27.78 46.22
CA ALA A 631 -9.59 28.95 47.08
C ALA A 631 -10.31 28.54 48.37
N GLY A 632 -9.68 28.76 49.51
CA GLY A 632 -10.23 28.34 50.80
C GLY A 632 -9.23 28.41 51.94
N HIS A 633 -9.57 27.76 53.04
CA HIS A 633 -8.72 27.66 54.22
C HIS A 633 -7.62 26.61 54.02
N GLY A 634 -6.43 26.95 54.52
CA GLY A 634 -5.38 25.98 54.85
C GLY A 634 -5.21 25.90 56.36
N GLY A 635 -4.63 24.82 56.84
CA GLY A 635 -4.40 24.61 58.26
C GLY A 635 -3.11 23.86 58.56
N VAL A 636 -2.65 24.00 59.80
CA VAL A 636 -1.40 23.40 60.26
C VAL A 636 -1.60 22.69 61.60
N GLU A 637 -0.96 21.53 61.73
CA GLU A 637 -0.94 20.68 62.93
C GLU A 637 0.51 20.37 63.29
N THR A 638 0.83 20.25 64.57
CA THR A 638 2.19 19.88 65.00
C THR A 638 2.45 18.40 64.69
N ASP A 639 3.51 18.14 63.91
CA ASP A 639 3.99 16.81 63.56
C ASP A 639 5.53 16.79 63.58
N PRO A 640 6.17 16.42 64.69
CA PRO A 640 7.62 16.37 64.81
C PRO A 640 8.28 15.36 63.86
N GLY A 641 7.52 14.38 63.36
CA GLY A 641 7.99 13.38 62.40
C GLY A 641 7.95 13.84 60.95
N ASN A 642 7.45 15.06 60.69
CA ASN A 642 7.23 15.55 59.34
C ASN A 642 8.57 15.68 58.57
N PRO A 643 8.67 15.11 57.35
CA PRO A 643 9.89 15.11 56.55
C PRO A 643 10.31 16.48 56.00
N ASP A 644 9.45 17.51 56.09
CA ASP A 644 9.81 18.88 55.73
C ASP A 644 10.75 19.52 56.77
N GLY A 645 10.83 18.93 57.97
CA GLY A 645 11.79 19.29 59.02
C GLY A 645 11.46 20.57 59.78
N ASP A 646 10.25 21.10 59.61
CA ASP A 646 9.73 22.25 60.36
C ASP A 646 8.81 21.84 61.53
N GLY A 647 8.50 20.54 61.66
CA GLY A 647 7.71 20.01 62.77
C GLY A 647 6.20 20.21 62.64
N PHE A 648 5.69 20.49 61.44
CA PHE A 648 4.26 20.69 61.18
C PHE A 648 3.77 19.92 59.96
N GLU A 649 2.56 19.37 60.02
CA GLU A 649 1.81 18.90 58.85
C GLU A 649 0.87 20.00 58.36
N LYS A 650 0.68 20.09 57.03
CA LYS A 650 -0.13 21.13 56.37
C LYS A 650 -1.33 20.49 55.71
N TYR A 651 -2.46 21.18 55.77
CA TYR A 651 -3.73 20.65 55.30
C TYR A 651 -4.47 21.66 54.42
N LEU A 652 -5.09 21.18 53.35
CA LEU A 652 -6.24 21.83 52.73
C LEU A 652 -7.46 21.52 53.61
N LEU A 653 -8.29 22.52 53.93
CA LEU A 653 -9.49 22.34 54.75
C LEU A 653 -10.74 22.25 53.86
N PRO A 654 -11.37 21.07 53.75
CA PRO A 654 -12.67 20.93 53.08
C PRO A 654 -13.80 21.58 53.89
N TYR A 655 -15.01 21.60 53.31
CA TYR A 655 -16.23 22.10 53.94
C TYR A 655 -16.48 21.51 55.34
N ASP A 656 -16.25 20.21 55.48
CA ASP A 656 -16.50 19.39 56.65
C ASP A 656 -15.31 19.27 57.62
N ALA A 657 -14.24 20.06 57.40
CA ALA A 657 -13.06 20.07 58.25
C ALA A 657 -13.38 20.46 59.70
N LYS A 658 -12.71 19.82 60.65
CA LYS A 658 -12.74 20.10 62.10
C LYS A 658 -11.33 20.44 62.58
N LEU A 659 -11.18 21.59 63.25
CA LEU A 659 -9.86 22.08 63.66
C LEU A 659 -9.21 21.26 64.78
N ASP A 660 -10.01 20.54 65.56
CA ASP A 660 -9.59 19.63 66.61
C ASP A 660 -9.35 18.18 66.11
N ASP A 661 -9.61 17.90 64.83
CA ASP A 661 -9.40 16.60 64.19
C ASP A 661 -9.01 16.76 62.70
N LEU A 662 -7.91 17.46 62.44
CA LEU A 662 -7.44 17.74 61.08
C LEU A 662 -7.02 16.47 60.34
N TYR A 663 -6.37 15.52 61.02
CA TYR A 663 -5.92 14.27 60.41
C TYR A 663 -7.07 13.52 59.71
N SER A 664 -8.22 13.37 60.39
CA SER A 664 -9.35 12.61 59.85
C SER A 664 -10.23 13.43 58.91
N THR A 665 -10.37 14.74 59.12
CA THR A 665 -11.35 15.58 58.42
C THR A 665 -10.78 16.53 57.36
N ALA A 666 -9.47 16.83 57.39
CA ALA A 666 -8.79 17.66 56.40
C ALA A 666 -7.93 16.82 55.43
N ILE A 667 -7.40 17.44 54.37
CA ILE A 667 -6.56 16.74 53.37
C ILE A 667 -5.12 17.17 53.56
N ALA A 668 -4.29 16.25 54.07
CA ALA A 668 -2.86 16.51 54.27
C ALA A 668 -2.18 16.77 52.92
N MET A 669 -1.20 17.68 52.89
CA MET A 669 -0.45 18.01 51.68
C MET A 669 0.33 16.80 51.15
N ASP A 670 0.75 15.89 52.02
CA ASP A 670 1.31 14.60 51.61
C ASP A 670 0.31 13.69 50.89
N GLU A 671 -0.97 13.81 51.22
CA GLU A 671 -2.03 13.15 50.47
C GLU A 671 -2.26 13.81 49.11
N VAL A 672 -2.27 15.15 49.06
CA VAL A 672 -2.32 15.92 47.80
C VAL A 672 -1.21 15.48 46.85
N LYS A 673 0.02 15.32 47.37
CA LYS A 673 1.16 14.79 46.61
C LYS A 673 0.87 13.40 46.03
N LYS A 674 0.37 12.47 46.85
CA LYS A 674 0.00 11.11 46.40
C LYS A 674 -1.08 11.15 45.32
N ILE A 675 -2.05 12.06 45.46
CA ILE A 675 -3.09 12.28 44.46
C ILE A 675 -2.49 12.80 43.15
N PHE A 676 -1.62 13.82 43.20
CA PHE A 676 -0.97 14.37 42.00
C PHE A 676 -0.05 13.35 41.31
N GLN A 677 0.64 12.50 42.06
CA GLN A 677 1.42 11.38 41.51
C GLN A 677 0.56 10.32 40.81
N ARG A 678 -0.72 10.20 41.16
CA ARG A 678 -1.67 9.28 40.51
C ARG A 678 -2.26 9.83 39.22
N ILE A 679 -2.25 11.15 39.02
CA ILE A 679 -2.70 11.79 37.78
C ILE A 679 -1.69 11.48 36.68
N ARG A 680 -2.15 10.94 35.55
CA ARG A 680 -1.31 10.45 34.45
C ARG A 680 -0.66 11.57 33.64
N SER A 681 -1.29 12.73 33.60
CA SER A 681 -0.80 13.91 32.88
C SER A 681 0.60 14.32 33.38
N ALA A 682 1.49 14.58 32.43
CA ALA A 682 2.80 15.13 32.69
C ALA A 682 2.73 16.63 33.06
N ARG A 683 1.63 17.33 32.71
CA ARG A 683 1.47 18.78 32.85
C ARG A 683 0.41 19.09 33.89
N LEU A 684 0.82 19.41 35.12
CA LEU A 684 -0.08 19.73 36.22
C LEU A 684 0.23 21.12 36.78
N ILE A 685 -0.77 21.99 36.79
CA ILE A 685 -0.72 23.32 37.41
C ILE A 685 -1.63 23.31 38.62
N PHE A 686 -1.07 23.51 39.81
CA PHE A 686 -1.84 23.70 41.03
C PHE A 686 -1.73 25.15 41.50
N ILE A 687 -2.86 25.84 41.53
CA ILE A 687 -2.98 27.21 41.99
C ILE A 687 -3.75 27.19 43.30
N ALA A 688 -3.07 27.53 44.38
CA ALA A 688 -3.63 27.50 45.72
C ALA A 688 -3.74 28.92 46.27
N ASP A 689 -4.96 29.45 46.31
CA ASP A 689 -5.29 30.66 47.06
C ASP A 689 -5.69 30.33 48.50
N THR A 690 -4.69 29.82 49.21
CA THR A 690 -4.75 29.38 50.60
C THR A 690 -3.54 29.89 51.34
N CYS A 691 -3.68 30.03 52.65
CA CYS A 691 -2.53 30.26 53.52
C CYS A 691 -2.17 28.97 54.24
N TYR A 692 -0.87 28.74 54.40
CA TYR A 692 -0.39 27.68 55.27
C TYR A 692 0.40 28.22 56.45
N SER A 693 0.35 29.52 56.76
CA SER A 693 1.30 30.12 57.69
C SER A 693 1.16 29.68 59.15
N GLY A 694 2.23 29.83 59.93
CA GLY A 694 2.15 29.71 61.39
C GLY A 694 1.52 30.92 62.09
N ALA A 695 0.96 31.87 61.34
CA ALA A 695 0.25 33.04 61.82
C ALA A 695 -1.26 32.82 61.67
N SER A 696 -2.04 33.11 62.72
CA SER A 696 -3.51 33.07 62.65
C SER A 696 -4.04 34.33 61.95
N GLY A 697 -4.84 34.18 60.89
CA GLY A 697 -5.45 35.30 60.18
C GLY A 697 -5.68 35.00 58.69
N GLY A 698 -6.47 35.85 58.02
CA GLY A 698 -6.84 35.67 56.61
C GLY A 698 -7.42 34.28 56.32
N ARG A 699 -6.79 33.53 55.40
CA ARG A 699 -7.18 32.17 55.04
C ARG A 699 -6.42 31.05 55.79
N THR A 700 -5.64 31.33 56.84
CA THR A 700 -5.01 30.29 57.70
C THR A 700 -5.88 29.95 58.91
N MET A 701 -5.99 28.65 59.24
CA MET A 701 -6.47 28.17 60.54
C MET A 701 -5.36 27.42 61.32
N LEU A 702 -5.18 27.74 62.61
CA LEU A 702 -4.25 27.01 63.49
C LEU A 702 -5.01 26.01 64.35
N ALA A 703 -4.62 24.73 64.35
CA ALA A 703 -5.14 23.72 65.27
C ALA A 703 -4.52 23.83 66.68
N SER A 704 -3.32 24.41 66.79
CA SER A 704 -2.56 24.56 68.05
C SER A 704 -2.16 26.04 68.28
N LYS A 705 -2.00 26.44 69.54
CA LYS A 705 -1.61 27.82 69.94
C LYS A 705 -0.13 28.17 69.63
N THR A 706 0.64 27.22 69.12
CA THR A 706 2.07 27.41 68.81
C THR A 706 2.25 28.18 67.50
N ARG A 707 2.99 29.30 67.53
CA ARG A 707 3.41 30.01 66.31
C ARG A 707 4.40 29.12 65.55
N ALA A 708 4.09 28.79 64.29
CA ALA A 708 4.94 27.96 63.44
C ALA A 708 5.83 28.82 62.53
N THR A 709 7.09 28.42 62.35
CA THR A 709 7.92 28.92 61.25
C THR A 709 8.02 27.78 60.25
N LEU A 710 7.46 27.98 59.07
CA LEU A 710 7.23 26.89 58.13
C LEU A 710 8.25 26.91 57.00
N SER A 711 8.64 25.72 56.56
CA SER A 711 9.57 25.53 55.46
C SER A 711 8.85 25.58 54.13
N GLU A 712 9.52 26.07 53.07
CA GLU A 712 9.02 25.93 51.69
C GLU A 712 9.33 24.56 51.06
N LYS A 713 10.08 23.69 51.76
CA LYS A 713 10.49 22.37 51.27
C LYS A 713 9.30 21.49 50.87
N PHE A 714 8.13 21.70 51.47
CA PHE A 714 6.93 20.95 51.11
C PHE A 714 6.47 21.24 49.68
N PHE A 715 6.52 22.51 49.24
CA PHE A 715 6.15 22.88 47.86
C PHE A 715 7.10 22.23 46.86
N GLU A 716 8.40 22.19 47.16
CA GLU A 716 9.39 21.49 46.34
C GLU A 716 9.07 19.99 46.26
N ARG A 717 8.74 19.37 47.39
CA ARG A 717 8.41 17.94 47.51
C ARG A 717 7.17 17.55 46.71
N ILE A 718 6.17 18.42 46.60
CA ILE A 718 4.94 18.20 45.83
C ILE A 718 5.17 18.49 44.34
N ALA A 719 5.98 19.51 44.03
CA ALA A 719 6.30 19.91 42.66
C ALA A 719 7.37 19.02 41.99
N LYS A 720 7.90 17.99 42.67
CA LYS A 720 8.83 17.02 42.08
C LYS A 720 8.20 16.29 40.89
N GLY A 721 8.84 16.43 39.73
CA GLY A 721 8.43 15.82 38.46
C GLY A 721 8.39 16.86 37.34
N LYS A 722 8.90 16.51 36.16
CA LYS A 722 8.91 17.41 35.00
C LYS A 722 7.48 17.77 34.59
N GLY A 723 7.20 19.06 34.36
CA GLY A 723 5.91 19.58 33.92
C GLY A 723 4.91 19.88 35.04
N ARG A 724 5.33 19.89 36.31
CA ARG A 724 4.46 20.18 37.46
C ARG A 724 4.81 21.53 38.05
N VAL A 725 3.82 22.41 38.16
CA VAL A 725 3.98 23.75 38.73
C VAL A 725 2.97 23.95 39.86
N ILE A 726 3.45 24.50 40.96
CA ILE A 726 2.60 25.00 42.04
C ILE A 726 2.78 26.50 42.14
N ILE A 727 1.66 27.23 42.16
CA ILE A 727 1.60 28.66 42.48
C ILE A 727 0.76 28.81 43.75
N SER A 728 1.37 29.32 44.80
CA SER A 728 0.71 29.62 46.08
C SER A 728 0.52 31.13 46.23
N ALA A 729 -0.59 31.53 46.83
CA ALA A 729 -0.93 32.93 47.03
C ALA A 729 0.00 33.67 47.99
N CYS A 730 0.65 32.97 48.93
CA CYS A 730 1.55 33.55 49.91
C CYS A 730 2.70 32.59 50.26
N SER A 731 3.78 33.14 50.84
CA SER A 731 4.91 32.37 51.35
C SER A 731 4.54 31.64 52.65
N ALA A 732 5.37 30.68 53.06
CA ALA A 732 5.09 29.80 54.20
C ALA A 732 4.86 30.53 55.54
N ASN A 733 5.23 31.81 55.68
CA ASN A 733 5.06 32.60 56.91
C ASN A 733 4.15 33.83 56.74
N GLU A 734 3.35 33.89 55.67
CA GLU A 734 2.52 35.04 55.31
C GLU A 734 1.02 34.71 55.26
N ILE A 735 0.18 35.73 55.13
CA ILE A 735 -1.28 35.58 55.13
C ILE A 735 -1.84 36.04 53.78
N SER A 736 -2.52 35.15 53.05
CA SER A 736 -3.44 35.48 51.96
C SER A 736 -4.69 36.18 52.50
N LYS A 737 -4.95 37.39 52.00
CA LYS A 737 -6.02 38.29 52.43
C LYS A 737 -7.19 38.35 51.44
N GLU A 738 -8.38 38.56 52.00
CA GLU A 738 -9.59 38.91 51.27
C GLU A 738 -9.81 40.43 51.34
N ASP A 739 -10.24 41.03 50.23
CA ASP A 739 -10.48 42.47 50.15
C ASP A 739 -11.94 42.77 49.78
N ASP A 740 -12.63 43.52 50.63
CA ASP A 740 -14.06 43.84 50.48
C ASP A 740 -14.33 44.79 49.30
N GLN A 741 -13.36 45.64 48.90
CA GLN A 741 -13.49 46.52 47.75
C GLN A 741 -13.32 45.75 46.44
N LEU A 742 -12.35 44.83 46.40
CA LEU A 742 -12.11 43.98 45.24
C LEU A 742 -13.17 42.87 45.10
N LYS A 743 -13.86 42.52 46.19
CA LYS A 743 -14.78 41.37 46.31
C LYS A 743 -14.10 40.04 45.92
N HIS A 744 -12.80 39.96 46.15
CA HIS A 744 -11.93 38.87 45.74
C HIS A 744 -10.81 38.69 46.78
N GLY A 745 -10.17 37.53 46.79
CA GLY A 745 -8.82 37.41 47.37
C GLY A 745 -7.84 38.29 46.58
N ILE A 746 -6.91 38.97 47.25
CA ILE A 746 -5.95 39.88 46.58
C ILE A 746 -5.18 39.11 45.49
N PHE A 747 -4.69 37.91 45.81
CA PHE A 747 -4.01 37.04 44.85
C PHE A 747 -4.91 36.68 43.67
N SER A 748 -6.13 36.18 43.93
CA SER A 748 -7.05 35.75 42.87
C SER A 748 -7.50 36.88 41.95
N TYR A 749 -7.66 38.10 42.48
CA TYR A 749 -7.95 39.28 41.69
C TYR A 749 -6.84 39.57 40.67
N TYR A 750 -5.58 39.61 41.10
CA TYR A 750 -4.46 39.85 40.21
C TYR A 750 -4.13 38.65 39.32
N LEU A 751 -4.39 37.42 39.78
CA LEU A 751 -4.34 36.22 38.95
C LEU A 751 -5.26 36.38 37.74
N LEU A 752 -6.52 36.74 37.98
CA LEU A 752 -7.53 36.96 36.93
C LEU A 752 -7.16 38.11 36.00
N LYS A 753 -6.57 39.21 36.52
CA LYS A 753 -6.06 40.31 35.68
C LYS A 753 -4.89 39.89 34.79
N GLY A 754 -3.90 39.21 35.37
CA GLY A 754 -2.72 38.73 34.66
C GLY A 754 -3.11 37.79 33.52
N ILE A 755 -3.92 36.77 33.81
CA ILE A 755 -4.37 35.81 32.78
C ILE A 755 -5.32 36.43 31.73
N LYS A 756 -5.96 37.56 32.03
CA LYS A 756 -6.78 38.31 31.04
C LYS A 756 -5.95 39.20 30.12
N GLY A 757 -4.64 39.31 30.35
CA GLY A 757 -3.71 39.94 29.42
C GLY A 757 -2.72 40.91 30.06
N GLU A 758 -2.92 41.33 31.31
CA GLU A 758 -1.97 42.25 31.96
C GLU A 758 -0.60 41.60 32.24
N ALA A 759 -0.49 40.27 32.12
CA ALA A 759 0.76 39.54 32.25
C ALA A 759 1.48 39.28 30.92
N ASP A 760 0.89 39.60 29.75
CA ASP A 760 1.54 39.44 28.44
C ASP A 760 2.61 40.53 28.28
N TYR A 761 3.86 40.19 28.57
CA TYR A 761 4.95 41.16 28.54
C TYR A 761 5.68 41.18 27.20
N ASP A 762 5.62 40.09 26.43
CA ASP A 762 6.25 40.02 25.10
C ASP A 762 5.29 40.36 23.95
N GLY A 763 3.99 40.48 24.24
CA GLY A 763 2.95 40.92 23.33
C GLY A 763 2.53 39.84 22.33
N ASP A 764 2.81 38.57 22.61
CA ASP A 764 2.54 37.46 21.69
C ASP A 764 1.08 36.96 21.76
N GLY A 765 0.28 37.50 22.67
CA GLY A 765 -1.12 37.11 22.89
C GLY A 765 -1.28 35.81 23.68
N ILE A 766 -0.20 35.26 24.24
CA ILE A 766 -0.15 34.03 25.05
C ILE A 766 0.31 34.41 26.45
N ILE A 767 -0.34 33.86 27.47
CA ILE A 767 0.11 34.02 28.86
C ILE A 767 0.78 32.72 29.28
N THR A 768 2.08 32.76 29.51
CA THR A 768 2.81 31.64 30.11
C THR A 768 2.74 31.70 31.64
N VAL A 769 2.98 30.56 32.29
CA VAL A 769 3.13 30.47 33.74
C VAL A 769 4.25 31.36 34.28
N SER A 770 5.32 31.55 33.50
CA SER A 770 6.46 32.39 33.90
C SER A 770 6.11 33.86 33.90
N GLU A 771 5.44 34.34 32.86
CA GLU A 771 4.95 35.71 32.77
C GLU A 771 3.89 36.01 33.83
N LEU A 772 2.92 35.10 33.98
CA LEU A 772 1.90 35.23 35.02
C LEU A 772 2.52 35.32 36.41
N PHE A 773 3.49 34.45 36.73
CA PHE A 773 4.14 34.51 38.02
C PHE A 773 4.94 35.81 38.21
N SER A 774 5.63 36.28 37.17
CA SER A 774 6.36 37.55 37.20
C SER A 774 5.44 38.76 37.40
N PHE A 775 4.23 38.70 36.85
CA PHE A 775 3.17 39.68 37.13
C PHE A 775 2.69 39.61 38.59
N LEU A 776 2.38 38.41 39.07
CA LEU A 776 1.89 38.18 40.43
C LEU A 776 2.91 38.58 41.50
N SER A 777 4.18 38.25 41.31
CA SER A 777 5.28 38.56 42.25
C SER A 777 5.51 40.06 42.42
N ARG A 778 5.01 40.89 41.50
CA ARG A 778 5.04 42.34 41.59
C ARG A 778 3.74 42.91 42.16
N LYS A 779 2.60 42.53 41.58
CA LYS A 779 1.30 43.17 41.87
C LYS A 779 0.68 42.77 43.20
N VAL A 780 0.87 41.52 43.63
CA VAL A 780 0.29 41.05 44.90
C VAL A 780 0.99 41.69 46.10
N PRO A 781 2.34 41.81 46.15
CA PRO A 781 3.01 42.57 47.22
C PRO A 781 2.65 44.06 47.21
N GLU A 782 2.55 44.70 46.05
CA GLU A 782 2.12 46.11 45.92
C GLU A 782 0.72 46.33 46.53
N ALA A 783 -0.25 45.47 46.20
CA ALA A 783 -1.62 45.62 46.65
C ALA A 783 -1.87 45.17 48.09
N SER A 784 -1.08 44.24 48.61
CA SER A 784 -1.21 43.74 49.98
C SER A 784 -0.47 44.58 51.01
N GLY A 785 0.30 45.59 50.59
CA GLY A 785 1.17 46.37 51.46
C GLY A 785 2.42 45.61 51.92
N GLN A 786 2.94 44.71 51.08
CA GLN A 786 4.07 43.79 51.35
C GLN A 786 3.75 42.66 52.35
N ASP A 787 2.47 42.40 52.63
CA ASP A 787 2.05 41.34 53.55
C ASP A 787 1.85 39.97 52.87
N GLN A 788 1.91 39.92 51.53
CA GLN A 788 1.64 38.73 50.74
C GLN A 788 2.54 38.65 49.50
N HIS A 789 3.37 37.60 49.44
CA HIS A 789 4.28 37.30 48.33
C HIS A 789 3.94 35.92 47.72
N PRO A 790 3.48 35.88 46.46
CA PRO A 790 3.22 34.63 45.77
C PRO A 790 4.49 33.79 45.60
N VAL A 791 4.34 32.47 45.70
CA VAL A 791 5.45 31.52 45.54
C VAL A 791 5.19 30.59 44.38
N ARG A 792 6.24 30.30 43.58
CA ARG A 792 6.23 29.29 42.52
C ARG A 792 7.28 28.22 42.79
N LYS A 793 6.90 26.94 42.69
CA LYS A 793 7.83 25.80 42.72
C LYS A 793 7.50 24.80 41.59
N GLY A 794 8.53 24.11 41.10
CA GLY A 794 8.42 23.10 40.05
C GLY A 794 9.33 23.36 38.84
N GLU A 795 9.48 22.33 38.00
CA GLU A 795 10.30 22.38 36.78
C GLU A 795 9.41 22.22 35.55
N THR A 796 9.58 23.10 34.55
CA THR A 796 8.90 23.03 33.26
C THR A 796 9.91 22.79 32.14
N GLU A 797 9.70 21.77 31.31
CA GLU A 797 10.38 21.64 30.02
C GLU A 797 9.55 22.38 28.96
N GLY A 798 10.05 23.53 28.52
CA GLY A 798 9.31 24.43 27.62
C GLY A 798 8.35 25.38 28.34
N GLU A 799 7.60 26.15 27.56
CA GLU A 799 6.65 27.14 28.08
C GLU A 799 5.27 26.53 28.35
N LEU A 800 4.82 26.62 29.60
CA LEU A 800 3.49 26.16 30.00
C LEU A 800 2.51 27.32 29.86
N VAL A 801 1.62 27.22 28.87
CA VAL A 801 0.61 28.24 28.58
C VAL A 801 -0.58 28.09 29.53
N ILE A 802 -0.98 29.19 30.17
CA ILE A 802 -2.12 29.26 31.11
C ILE A 802 -3.26 30.15 30.60
N GLY A 803 -2.98 31.04 29.64
CA GLY A 803 -3.99 31.90 29.03
C GLY A 803 -3.68 32.25 27.58
N ARG A 804 -4.69 32.70 26.84
CA ARG A 804 -4.55 33.34 25.53
C ARG A 804 -5.44 34.57 25.49
N ILE A 805 -4.91 35.68 25.01
CA ILE A 805 -5.66 36.91 24.78
C ILE A 805 -6.42 36.74 23.45
N LYS A 806 -7.72 37.02 23.47
CA LYS A 806 -8.56 37.00 22.27
C LYS A 806 -8.55 38.35 21.58
#